data_AF-A0AB39P551-F1
#
_entry.id   AF-A0AB39P551-F1
#
_cell.length_a   1.000
_cell.length_b   1.000
_cell.length_c   1.000
_cell.angle_alpha   90.00
_cell.angle_beta   90.00
_cell.angle_gamma   90.00
#
_symmetry.space_group_name_H-M   'P 1'
#
loop_
_entity.id
_entity.type
_entity.pdbx_description
1 polymer ?
#
loop_
_entity_poly.entity_id
_entity_poly.type
_entity_poly.pdbx_seq_one_letter_code
_entity_poly.pdbx_strand_id
1 'polypeptide(L)'
;MHSRRRRRTVRRLWTAVVAALALPLTTLATGSTPAQAAAVQCSVDYKTNDWGSGFTADLTITNRGTDAINGWTLTYAYAGNQTLTNGWNGTWSQSGKTVTVNNAGWNGTIAAGANVTTGAQFTYSGSNAAPTSFAINGTTCAGAHQPPVTVLTSPTAGAIYTQGTAVPLAATAAAADNATISKVEFYDDTTLLGTDTSSPYTFSASALAVGSHSLVAKAYDSLGASANSTPVGITVASGPAVVATPTQLGVQQGKSGTYTVKLSTQPSANVTVATARTDGNTGLSVSGGSSLTFTPSNWNTAQTVTVTADASGTGAATFTSSATGYTKAAVTVTELAASKAYDARFLDLYGKITNPANGYFSPEGIPYHSVETLIVEAPDQGHETTSEAYSYLIWLQAMYGKVTGDWSKFNAAWTTMETYMIPTHADQPTNSFYNASKPATYAPELDTPNEYPAKLDSSVPVGSDPIASELKSAYGTDDVYGMHWLQDVDNVYGYGNEPGKCEAGPTATGPSYINTFQRGAQESVWETVPQPTCDAFKYGGTNGYLDLFTGDSSYSKQWKYTDAPDADARAVQAAYWADLWAKAQGKGSDVSTTVGKAAKMGDYLRYAMYDKYFKKIGNCVGPSTCAAGTGKNSSSYLLSWYYAWGGANDTSAGWAWRIGSSHVHGGYQNPLAAYALSTNADLKPKSSTGAADWGTSLTRQLEFYRWLQSNEGAIAGGATNSWAGRYATPPTGTPTFYGMYYDQQPVYHDPPSNQWFGFQAWSMERVAEYYQQTGNAAAKAVLDKWVSWALSKTTINPDGTYQIPSTLQWSGQPDTWNASSPGANSGLHVTVADYTNDVGVAAAYAKTLSYYAAKSGNTQAKTTAKALLDGMWSNYQDGLGIAVPETRADYNRFDDSVYVPSGWSGKMPNGDTINSSSTFTSLRSFYKNDPAWSKIESYLAGGAAPSFTYHRFWAQADIALAMGSYAELLE
;
A
#
# COMPACT_ATOMS: atom_id res chain seq x y z
N MET A 1 -61.65 -25.09 2.63
CA MET A 1 -62.58 -26.21 2.93
C MET A 1 -61.78 -27.52 3.03
N HIS A 2 -62.43 -28.67 3.28
CA HIS A 2 -61.83 -29.95 3.68
C HIS A 2 -61.01 -30.71 2.60
N SER A 3 -60.43 -31.86 3.02
CA SER A 3 -60.08 -33.08 2.23
C SER A 3 -58.62 -33.20 1.74
N ARG A 4 -57.91 -34.36 1.85
CA ARG A 4 -58.20 -35.68 2.48
C ARG A 4 -56.93 -36.48 2.87
N ARG A 5 -57.14 -37.48 3.75
CA ARG A 5 -56.17 -38.48 4.29
C ARG A 5 -55.62 -39.51 3.28
N ARG A 6 -54.41 -40.05 3.52
CA ARG A 6 -53.99 -41.49 3.63
C ARG A 6 -52.49 -41.54 3.99
N ARG A 7 -51.93 -42.32 4.95
CA ARG A 7 -51.97 -43.74 5.39
C ARG A 7 -50.94 -44.69 4.70
N ARG A 8 -49.89 -45.07 5.46
CA ARG A 8 -49.28 -46.43 5.61
C ARG A 8 -48.60 -47.09 4.36
N THR A 9 -47.55 -47.95 4.42
CA THR A 9 -46.72 -48.58 5.50
C THR A 9 -45.47 -49.32 4.94
N VAL A 10 -44.53 -49.74 5.82
CA VAL A 10 -43.58 -50.91 5.71
C VAL A 10 -42.35 -50.68 4.78
N ARG A 11 -41.08 -50.84 5.21
CA ARG A 11 -40.28 -51.96 5.82
C ARG A 11 -39.90 -53.06 4.80
N ARG A 12 -38.81 -53.84 4.94
CA ARG A 12 -37.83 -54.07 6.06
C ARG A 12 -36.38 -54.06 5.45
N LEU A 13 -35.32 -54.82 5.81
CA LEU A 13 -34.96 -55.92 6.74
C LEU A 13 -33.44 -55.84 7.06
N TRP A 14 -32.88 -56.86 7.74
CA TRP A 14 -31.44 -57.15 7.94
C TRP A 14 -30.65 -56.22 8.90
N THR A 15 -29.72 -56.67 9.76
CA THR A 15 -29.36 -58.03 10.26
C THR A 15 -28.93 -57.91 11.74
N ALA A 16 -28.96 -59.01 12.51
CA ALA A 16 -28.49 -59.08 13.91
C ALA A 16 -28.00 -60.49 14.29
N VAL A 17 -27.17 -60.62 15.33
CA VAL A 17 -26.95 -61.85 16.13
C VAL A 17 -26.70 -61.47 17.60
N VAL A 18 -27.25 -62.27 18.53
CA VAL A 18 -26.95 -62.27 19.98
C VAL A 18 -26.97 -63.73 20.46
N ALA A 19 -26.19 -64.06 21.49
CA ALA A 19 -26.33 -65.28 22.29
C ALA A 19 -26.27 -64.91 23.80
N ALA A 20 -26.90 -65.71 24.67
CA ALA A 20 -27.15 -65.37 26.07
C ALA A 20 -27.32 -66.62 26.95
N LEU A 21 -27.32 -66.47 28.29
CA LEU A 21 -27.98 -67.39 29.25
C LEU A 21 -27.96 -66.89 30.72
N ALA A 22 -29.06 -67.20 31.44
CA ALA A 22 -29.21 -67.39 32.90
C ALA A 22 -28.87 -66.23 33.89
N LEU A 23 -29.26 -66.25 35.19
CA LEU A 23 -30.50 -66.68 35.90
C LEU A 23 -30.60 -65.88 37.24
N PRO A 24 -31.76 -65.80 37.94
CA PRO A 24 -32.00 -64.83 39.03
C PRO A 24 -32.18 -65.42 40.44
N LEU A 25 -32.23 -64.59 41.51
CA LEU A 25 -33.06 -64.83 42.70
C LEU A 25 -33.32 -63.60 43.64
N THR A 26 -34.60 -63.40 44.01
CA THR A 26 -35.16 -62.90 45.31
C THR A 26 -34.92 -61.48 45.87
N THR A 27 -35.85 -61.08 46.76
CA THR A 27 -36.05 -59.73 47.35
C THR A 27 -36.49 -59.80 48.83
N LEU A 28 -36.14 -58.78 49.64
CA LEU A 28 -36.82 -58.17 50.83
C LEU A 28 -35.73 -57.48 51.70
N ALA A 29 -35.74 -56.17 51.95
CA ALA A 29 -36.57 -55.41 52.92
C ALA A 29 -36.16 -55.68 54.40
N THR A 30 -35.91 -54.69 55.27
CA THR A 30 -35.97 -53.20 55.21
C THR A 30 -34.83 -52.55 56.00
N GLY A 31 -34.55 -51.27 55.76
CA GLY A 31 -33.55 -50.50 56.52
C GLY A 31 -33.43 -49.04 56.08
N SER A 32 -34.45 -48.22 56.33
CA SER A 32 -34.46 -46.81 55.95
C SER A 32 -33.61 -45.95 56.90
N THR A 33 -32.35 -45.70 56.53
CA THR A 33 -31.62 -44.54 57.06
C THR A 33 -32.28 -43.25 56.58
N PRO A 34 -32.22 -42.14 57.35
CA PRO A 34 -32.64 -40.85 56.84
C PRO A 34 -31.75 -40.46 55.65
N ALA A 35 -32.35 -39.87 54.62
CA ALA A 35 -31.60 -39.30 53.50
C ALA A 35 -30.75 -38.15 54.01
N GLN A 36 -29.46 -38.40 54.25
CA GLN A 36 -28.49 -37.36 54.55
C GLN A 36 -28.43 -36.44 53.33
N ALA A 37 -28.67 -35.15 53.54
CA ALA A 37 -28.40 -34.16 52.50
C ALA A 37 -26.93 -34.28 52.10
N ALA A 38 -26.64 -34.37 50.80
CA ALA A 38 -25.27 -34.46 50.32
C ALA A 38 -24.48 -33.26 50.84
N ALA A 39 -23.43 -33.51 51.62
CA ALA A 39 -22.63 -32.46 52.24
C ALA A 39 -22.06 -31.55 51.14
N VAL A 40 -22.26 -30.24 51.28
CA VAL A 40 -21.87 -29.27 50.24
C VAL A 40 -20.34 -29.27 50.10
N GLN A 41 -19.85 -29.90 49.03
CA GLN A 41 -18.44 -29.88 48.67
C GLN A 41 -18.14 -28.57 47.94
N CYS A 42 -17.35 -27.71 48.57
CA CYS A 42 -17.04 -26.37 48.09
C CYS A 42 -15.57 -26.01 48.34
N SER A 43 -15.07 -25.03 47.58
CA SER A 43 -13.89 -24.25 47.93
C SER A 43 -14.24 -22.76 47.82
N VAL A 44 -13.62 -21.92 48.65
CA VAL A 44 -13.76 -20.46 48.58
C VAL A 44 -12.37 -19.86 48.44
N ASP A 45 -12.08 -19.31 47.26
CA ASP A 45 -10.83 -18.59 47.02
C ASP A 45 -11.02 -17.15 47.49
N TYR A 46 -10.19 -16.69 48.43
CA TYR A 46 -10.27 -15.35 49.05
C TYR A 46 -9.05 -14.53 48.65
N LYS A 47 -9.27 -13.36 48.04
CA LYS A 47 -8.22 -12.40 47.64
C LYS A 47 -8.54 -11.01 48.19
N THR A 48 -7.51 -10.22 48.48
CA THR A 48 -7.65 -8.83 48.92
C THR A 48 -6.80 -7.87 48.11
N ASN A 49 -7.29 -6.63 48.00
CA ASN A 49 -6.49 -5.46 47.65
C ASN A 49 -6.54 -4.52 48.86
N ASP A 50 -5.40 -4.30 49.51
CA ASP A 50 -5.29 -3.69 50.84
C ASP A 50 -4.41 -2.43 50.81
N TRP A 51 -4.90 -1.35 51.42
CA TRP A 51 -4.23 -0.05 51.50
C TRP A 51 -3.95 0.40 52.95
N GLY A 52 -3.89 -0.53 53.91
CA GLY A 52 -3.35 -0.31 55.26
C GLY A 52 -4.33 0.22 56.31
N SER A 53 -5.48 0.75 55.88
CA SER A 53 -6.61 1.17 56.74
C SER A 53 -7.96 0.59 56.30
N GLY A 54 -7.99 -0.02 55.11
CA GLY A 54 -9.11 -0.71 54.53
C GLY A 54 -8.67 -1.55 53.34
N PHE A 55 -9.57 -2.39 52.86
CA PHE A 55 -9.32 -3.29 51.75
C PHE A 55 -10.62 -3.62 51.01
N THR A 56 -10.51 -4.05 49.75
CA THR A 56 -11.55 -4.87 49.12
C THR A 56 -11.18 -6.34 49.28
N ALA A 57 -12.19 -7.19 49.45
CA ALA A 57 -12.07 -8.64 49.39
C ALA A 57 -12.95 -9.18 48.26
N ASP A 58 -12.37 -10.01 47.41
CA ASP A 58 -13.04 -10.73 46.33
C ASP A 58 -13.01 -12.23 46.64
N LEU A 59 -14.18 -12.87 46.61
CA LEU A 59 -14.39 -14.25 47.03
C LEU A 59 -15.03 -15.06 45.91
N THR A 60 -14.34 -16.11 45.46
CA THR A 60 -14.84 -17.04 44.44
C THR A 60 -15.31 -18.33 45.10
N ILE A 61 -16.62 -18.56 45.09
CA ILE A 61 -17.25 -19.78 45.61
C ILE A 61 -17.31 -20.80 44.48
N THR A 62 -16.55 -21.89 44.57
CA THR A 62 -16.59 -22.99 43.59
C THR A 62 -17.33 -24.19 44.15
N ASN A 63 -18.30 -24.72 43.41
CA ASN A 63 -18.95 -25.99 43.72
C ASN A 63 -18.04 -27.14 43.28
N ARG A 64 -17.60 -27.97 44.23
CA ARG A 64 -16.73 -29.13 44.00
C ARG A 64 -17.51 -30.46 44.02
N GLY A 65 -18.79 -30.43 44.38
CA GLY A 65 -19.67 -31.60 44.38
C GLY A 65 -20.25 -31.91 43.00
N THR A 66 -20.94 -33.05 42.92
CA THR A 66 -21.62 -33.54 41.69
C THR A 66 -23.00 -32.93 41.48
N ASP A 67 -23.63 -32.40 42.53
CA ASP A 67 -24.96 -31.80 42.49
C ASP A 67 -24.88 -30.26 42.49
N ALA A 68 -25.86 -29.60 41.90
CA ALA A 68 -25.91 -28.13 41.86
C ALA A 68 -26.35 -27.54 43.22
N ILE A 69 -25.57 -26.60 43.75
CA ILE A 69 -25.95 -25.78 44.90
C ILE A 69 -27.05 -24.82 44.44
N ASN A 70 -28.21 -24.83 45.11
CA ASN A 70 -29.37 -24.00 44.77
C ASN A 70 -29.77 -23.16 45.98
N GLY A 71 -29.50 -21.85 45.92
CA GLY A 71 -29.40 -20.97 47.06
C GLY A 71 -28.05 -21.16 47.78
N TRP A 72 -27.34 -20.06 48.04
CA TRP A 72 -26.12 -20.10 48.84
C TRP A 72 -26.05 -18.95 49.84
N THR A 73 -25.68 -19.31 51.07
CA THR A 73 -25.26 -18.40 52.13
C THR A 73 -23.80 -18.73 52.46
N LEU A 74 -22.90 -17.77 52.21
CA LEU A 74 -21.50 -17.84 52.61
C LEU A 74 -21.33 -17.21 54.00
N THR A 75 -20.72 -17.95 54.92
CA THR A 75 -20.39 -17.47 56.27
C THR A 75 -18.91 -17.67 56.56
N TYR A 76 -18.26 -16.65 57.11
CA TYR A 76 -16.88 -16.70 57.59
C TYR A 76 -16.66 -15.69 58.72
N ALA A 77 -15.50 -15.71 59.39
CA ALA A 77 -15.19 -14.75 60.44
C ALA A 77 -13.72 -14.30 60.41
N TYR A 78 -13.49 -13.02 60.72
CA TYR A 78 -12.13 -12.47 60.88
C TYR A 78 -11.61 -12.67 62.32
N ALA A 79 -10.29 -12.76 62.47
CA ALA A 79 -9.64 -12.75 63.78
C ALA A 79 -9.48 -11.34 64.37
N GLY A 80 -9.35 -10.31 63.53
CA GLY A 80 -9.03 -8.92 63.93
C GLY A 80 -10.24 -8.05 64.27
N ASN A 81 -10.26 -6.82 63.74
CA ASN A 81 -11.32 -5.80 63.91
C ASN A 81 -11.92 -5.32 62.56
N GLN A 82 -11.76 -6.11 61.51
CA GLN A 82 -12.31 -5.88 60.18
C GLN A 82 -13.82 -5.59 60.25
N THR A 83 -14.24 -4.46 59.69
CA THR A 83 -15.62 -3.96 59.73
C THR A 83 -16.10 -3.67 58.31
N LEU A 84 -17.20 -4.31 57.91
CA LEU A 84 -17.85 -4.18 56.60
C LEU A 84 -18.38 -2.76 56.39
N THR A 85 -18.14 -2.21 55.20
CA THR A 85 -18.63 -0.89 54.79
C THR A 85 -19.62 -0.95 53.63
N ASN A 86 -19.37 -1.81 52.63
CA ASN A 86 -20.26 -2.05 51.49
C ASN A 86 -19.98 -3.42 50.87
N GLY A 87 -20.90 -3.97 50.08
CA GLY A 87 -20.72 -5.24 49.36
C GLY A 87 -21.59 -5.36 48.11
N TRP A 88 -21.14 -6.18 47.16
CA TRP A 88 -21.76 -6.40 45.85
C TRP A 88 -21.90 -7.90 45.53
N ASN A 89 -22.67 -8.22 44.50
CA ASN A 89 -22.98 -9.59 44.02
C ASN A 89 -23.58 -10.56 45.06
N GLY A 90 -24.03 -10.04 46.20
CA GLY A 90 -24.80 -10.74 47.23
C GLY A 90 -25.35 -9.74 48.25
N THR A 91 -26.22 -10.19 49.14
CA THR A 91 -26.72 -9.41 50.27
C THR A 91 -25.80 -9.62 51.47
N TRP A 92 -24.90 -8.67 51.70
CA TRP A 92 -23.87 -8.72 52.73
C TRP A 92 -24.37 -8.25 54.11
N SER A 93 -23.82 -8.84 55.17
CA SER A 93 -24.10 -8.48 56.56
C SER A 93 -22.92 -8.87 57.46
N GLN A 94 -22.75 -8.18 58.59
CA GLN A 94 -21.77 -8.54 59.62
C GLN A 94 -22.39 -8.44 61.02
N SER A 95 -22.08 -9.40 61.88
CA SER A 95 -22.43 -9.39 63.31
C SER A 95 -21.21 -9.79 64.13
N GLY A 96 -20.71 -8.87 64.96
CA GLY A 96 -19.41 -9.02 65.61
C GLY A 96 -18.30 -9.19 64.57
N LYS A 97 -17.57 -10.31 64.62
CA LYS A 97 -16.52 -10.65 63.64
C LYS A 97 -16.99 -11.55 62.49
N THR A 98 -18.24 -12.02 62.54
CA THR A 98 -18.80 -12.96 61.56
C THR A 98 -19.47 -12.21 60.43
N VAL A 99 -19.07 -12.52 59.20
CA VAL A 99 -19.65 -11.99 57.96
C VAL A 99 -20.54 -13.06 57.35
N THR A 100 -21.74 -12.66 56.91
CA THR A 100 -22.72 -13.53 56.26
C THR A 100 -23.18 -12.88 54.95
N VAL A 101 -23.10 -13.62 53.85
CA VAL A 101 -23.45 -13.17 52.50
C VAL A 101 -24.48 -14.12 51.92
N ASN A 102 -25.66 -13.62 51.58
CA ASN A 102 -26.66 -14.40 50.85
C ASN A 102 -26.55 -14.12 49.35
N ASN A 103 -26.84 -15.10 48.51
CA ASN A 103 -26.81 -14.94 47.06
C ASN A 103 -27.70 -13.79 46.55
N ALA A 104 -27.29 -13.16 45.45
CA ALA A 104 -28.18 -12.29 44.69
C ALA A 104 -29.19 -13.14 43.89
N GLY A 105 -30.30 -12.54 43.46
CA GLY A 105 -31.37 -13.24 42.74
C GLY A 105 -30.94 -13.88 41.40
N TRP A 106 -29.80 -13.45 40.83
CA TRP A 106 -29.29 -13.90 39.54
C TRP A 106 -28.10 -14.89 39.63
N ASN A 107 -27.49 -15.08 40.80
CA ASN A 107 -26.36 -16.03 41.00
C ASN A 107 -26.64 -17.13 42.03
N GLY A 108 -27.92 -17.37 42.35
CA GLY A 108 -28.32 -18.35 43.38
C GLY A 108 -27.99 -19.81 43.08
N THR A 109 -27.81 -20.21 41.82
CA THR A 109 -27.48 -21.59 41.44
C THR A 109 -26.02 -21.71 41.00
N ILE A 110 -25.26 -22.61 41.64
CA ILE A 110 -23.89 -22.96 41.26
C ILE A 110 -23.89 -24.43 40.78
N ALA A 111 -23.78 -24.64 39.48
CA ALA A 111 -23.68 -25.98 38.89
C ALA A 111 -22.41 -26.73 39.36
N ALA A 112 -22.39 -28.05 39.25
CA ALA A 112 -21.23 -28.88 39.58
C ALA A 112 -19.98 -28.43 38.78
N GLY A 113 -18.86 -28.19 39.46
CA GLY A 113 -17.63 -27.66 38.86
C GLY A 113 -17.65 -26.18 38.50
N ALA A 114 -18.80 -25.50 38.58
CA ALA A 114 -18.91 -24.06 38.32
C ALA A 114 -18.58 -23.22 39.56
N ASN A 115 -18.40 -21.91 39.36
CA ASN A 115 -18.14 -20.96 40.44
C ASN A 115 -18.96 -19.67 40.27
N VAL A 116 -19.06 -18.90 41.36
CA VAL A 116 -19.63 -17.54 41.39
C VAL A 116 -18.77 -16.63 42.25
N THR A 117 -18.72 -15.33 41.91
CA THR A 117 -17.89 -14.33 42.59
C THR A 117 -18.72 -13.33 43.37
N THR A 118 -18.36 -13.08 44.63
CA THR A 118 -18.92 -12.02 45.48
C THR A 118 -17.81 -11.18 46.09
N GLY A 119 -18.04 -9.88 46.35
CA GLY A 119 -17.00 -9.00 46.89
C GLY A 119 -17.53 -7.89 47.80
N ALA A 120 -16.65 -7.36 48.64
CA ALA A 120 -16.98 -6.33 49.63
C ALA A 120 -15.79 -5.47 50.05
N GLN A 121 -16.08 -4.31 50.64
CA GLN A 121 -15.10 -3.36 51.17
C GLN A 121 -15.17 -3.29 52.69
N PHE A 122 -14.00 -3.31 53.34
CA PHE A 122 -13.84 -3.34 54.80
C PHE A 122 -12.85 -2.26 55.27
N THR A 123 -13.03 -1.79 56.51
CA THR A 123 -12.07 -0.97 57.26
C THR A 123 -11.49 -1.76 58.44
N TYR A 124 -10.24 -1.54 58.81
CA TYR A 124 -9.58 -2.21 59.94
C TYR A 124 -8.44 -1.37 60.52
N SER A 125 -7.76 -1.85 61.55
CA SER A 125 -6.50 -1.24 62.02
C SER A 125 -5.51 -2.30 62.54
N GLY A 126 -4.23 -2.16 62.19
CA GLY A 126 -3.18 -3.09 62.63
C GLY A 126 -2.89 -4.14 61.57
N SER A 127 -3.24 -5.41 61.82
CA SER A 127 -2.97 -6.53 60.91
C SER A 127 -4.22 -7.06 60.21
N ASN A 128 -4.16 -7.22 58.88
CA ASN A 128 -5.26 -7.77 58.10
C ASN A 128 -5.13 -9.30 57.91
N ALA A 129 -5.34 -10.05 58.99
CA ALA A 129 -5.34 -11.52 58.90
C ALA A 129 -6.58 -12.03 58.15
N ALA A 130 -6.36 -12.76 57.06
CA ALA A 130 -7.41 -13.38 56.26
C ALA A 130 -8.20 -14.45 57.08
N PRO A 131 -9.48 -14.71 56.75
CA PRO A 131 -10.25 -15.79 57.36
C PRO A 131 -9.65 -17.16 57.02
N THR A 132 -9.53 -18.04 58.02
CA THR A 132 -8.96 -19.39 57.85
C THR A 132 -10.01 -20.48 57.62
N SER A 133 -11.30 -20.12 57.62
CA SER A 133 -12.42 -21.04 57.42
C SER A 133 -13.61 -20.32 56.80
N PHE A 134 -14.25 -20.98 55.83
CA PHE A 134 -15.42 -20.50 55.10
C PHE A 134 -16.45 -21.64 55.04
N ALA A 135 -17.73 -21.32 55.16
CA ALA A 135 -18.81 -22.29 55.08
C ALA A 135 -19.89 -21.85 54.08
N ILE A 136 -20.39 -22.78 53.26
CA ILE A 136 -21.55 -22.60 52.38
C ILE A 136 -22.73 -23.37 52.95
N ASN A 137 -23.86 -22.70 53.15
CA ASN A 137 -25.08 -23.29 53.71
C ASN A 137 -24.84 -24.04 55.04
N GLY A 138 -23.93 -23.52 55.86
CA GLY A 138 -23.52 -24.13 57.14
C GLY A 138 -22.53 -25.30 57.04
N THR A 139 -22.17 -25.76 55.83
CA THR A 139 -21.13 -26.77 55.62
C THR A 139 -19.78 -26.09 55.41
N THR A 140 -18.79 -26.40 56.24
CA THR A 140 -17.41 -25.91 56.09
C THR A 140 -16.80 -26.41 54.78
N CYS A 141 -16.36 -25.49 53.92
CA CYS A 141 -15.55 -25.83 52.76
C CYS A 141 -14.16 -26.30 53.22
N ALA A 142 -13.66 -27.41 52.69
CA ALA A 142 -12.30 -27.84 52.96
C ALA A 142 -11.31 -26.79 52.42
N GLY A 143 -10.33 -26.40 53.23
CA GLY A 143 -9.41 -25.31 52.91
C GLY A 143 -8.58 -25.58 51.65
N ALA A 144 -8.18 -24.50 50.97
CA ALA A 144 -7.45 -24.59 49.71
C ALA A 144 -6.04 -25.20 49.89
N HIS A 145 -5.86 -26.40 49.34
CA HIS A 145 -4.53 -26.96 49.04
C HIS A 145 -3.74 -25.97 48.18
N GLN A 146 -2.57 -25.56 48.66
CA GLN A 146 -1.74 -24.58 47.98
C GLN A 146 -1.07 -25.19 46.73
N PRO A 147 -1.23 -24.57 45.53
CA PRO A 147 -0.51 -25.00 44.34
C PRO A 147 1.01 -25.03 44.55
N PRO A 148 1.75 -25.85 43.79
CA PRO A 148 3.21 -25.88 43.87
C PRO A 148 3.79 -24.54 43.41
N VAL A 149 4.94 -24.14 43.95
CA VAL A 149 5.73 -23.02 43.43
C VAL A 149 6.77 -23.53 42.43
N THR A 150 7.02 -22.79 41.35
CA THR A 150 8.08 -23.11 40.40
C THR A 150 8.72 -21.86 39.80
N VAL A 151 10.03 -21.94 39.53
CA VAL A 151 10.84 -20.87 38.95
C VAL A 151 11.68 -21.47 37.84
N LEU A 152 11.60 -20.90 36.63
CA LEU A 152 12.51 -21.21 35.53
C LEU A 152 13.86 -20.53 35.85
N THR A 153 14.92 -21.33 36.00
CA THR A 153 16.27 -20.89 36.41
C THR A 153 17.27 -20.87 35.26
N SER A 154 16.93 -21.47 34.12
CA SER A 154 17.61 -21.31 32.84
C SER A 154 16.56 -21.37 31.72
N PRO A 155 16.65 -20.55 30.66
CA PRO A 155 17.68 -19.52 30.41
C PRO A 155 17.51 -18.27 31.29
N THR A 156 18.42 -17.30 31.16
CA THR A 156 18.25 -15.96 31.73
C THR A 156 17.36 -15.08 30.83
N ALA A 157 16.64 -14.14 31.44
CA ALA A 157 15.83 -13.17 30.68
C ALA A 157 16.70 -12.29 29.79
N GLY A 158 16.27 -12.08 28.53
CA GLY A 158 17.02 -11.36 27.51
C GLY A 158 18.16 -12.15 26.87
N ALA A 159 18.32 -13.45 27.17
CA ALA A 159 19.31 -14.28 26.51
C ALA A 159 19.06 -14.39 25.00
N ILE A 160 20.14 -14.39 24.21
CA ILE A 160 20.08 -14.54 22.75
C ILE A 160 20.71 -15.87 22.37
N TYR A 161 19.95 -16.71 21.67
CA TYR A 161 20.38 -17.97 21.09
C TYR A 161 20.41 -17.87 19.56
N THR A 162 21.12 -18.77 18.88
CA THR A 162 21.12 -18.83 17.41
C THR A 162 20.23 -19.99 16.95
N GLN A 163 19.46 -19.80 15.88
CA GLN A 163 18.61 -20.84 15.31
C GLN A 163 19.41 -22.14 15.08
N GLY A 164 18.86 -23.27 15.53
CA GLY A 164 19.51 -24.58 15.45
C GLY A 164 20.47 -24.90 16.61
N THR A 165 20.82 -23.94 17.47
CA THR A 165 21.44 -24.23 18.78
C THR A 165 20.37 -24.70 19.78
N ALA A 166 20.78 -25.49 20.77
CA ALA A 166 19.88 -25.96 21.82
C ALA A 166 19.79 -24.94 22.97
N VAL A 167 18.57 -24.65 23.42
CA VAL A 167 18.28 -23.75 24.54
C VAL A 167 18.11 -24.60 25.81
N PRO A 168 19.01 -24.48 26.81
CA PRO A 168 18.93 -25.25 28.04
C PRO A 168 17.87 -24.65 28.97
N LEU A 169 16.81 -25.41 29.22
CA LEU A 169 15.77 -25.10 30.19
C LEU A 169 16.06 -25.81 31.50
N ALA A 170 15.93 -25.10 32.62
CA ALA A 170 16.03 -25.68 33.95
C ALA A 170 15.01 -25.01 34.88
N ALA A 171 14.42 -25.78 35.79
CA ALA A 171 13.43 -25.26 36.73
C ALA A 171 13.60 -25.84 38.13
N THR A 172 13.37 -25.00 39.14
CA THR A 172 13.09 -25.48 40.49
C THR A 172 11.57 -25.57 40.69
N ALA A 173 11.14 -26.55 41.47
CA ALA A 173 9.73 -26.71 41.86
C ALA A 173 9.64 -27.26 43.28
N ALA A 174 8.70 -26.75 44.07
CA ALA A 174 8.43 -27.21 45.43
C ALA A 174 6.92 -27.26 45.69
N ALA A 175 6.45 -28.35 46.29
CA ALA A 175 5.05 -28.54 46.66
C ALA A 175 4.79 -28.06 48.09
N ALA A 176 3.55 -27.67 48.36
CA ALA A 176 3.06 -27.27 49.68
C ALA A 176 2.23 -28.39 50.33
N ASP A 177 1.78 -28.15 51.57
CA ASP A 177 0.78 -28.96 52.29
C ASP A 177 1.05 -30.48 52.38
N ASN A 178 2.33 -30.86 52.33
CA ASN A 178 2.86 -32.24 52.31
C ASN A 178 2.59 -33.04 51.01
N ALA A 179 2.20 -32.37 49.93
CA ALA A 179 2.24 -32.94 48.58
C ALA A 179 3.68 -33.08 48.06
N THR A 180 3.88 -33.81 46.96
CA THR A 180 5.16 -33.88 46.23
C THR A 180 4.98 -33.38 44.79
N ILE A 181 6.04 -32.89 44.15
CA ILE A 181 5.99 -32.54 42.72
C ILE A 181 5.91 -33.84 41.90
N SER A 182 4.92 -33.93 41.01
CA SER A 182 4.67 -35.10 40.15
C SER A 182 5.30 -34.95 38.76
N LYS A 183 5.40 -33.72 38.25
CA LYS A 183 6.11 -33.35 37.01
C LYS A 183 6.35 -31.85 36.89
N VAL A 184 7.30 -31.46 36.05
CA VAL A 184 7.43 -30.11 35.48
C VAL A 184 7.32 -30.22 33.96
N GLU A 185 6.48 -29.37 33.37
CA GLU A 185 6.35 -29.19 31.93
C GLU A 185 7.02 -27.89 31.51
N PHE A 186 7.69 -27.88 30.36
CA PHE A 186 8.32 -26.70 29.77
C PHE A 186 7.58 -26.26 28.51
N TYR A 187 7.27 -24.97 28.42
CA TYR A 187 6.48 -24.37 27.35
C TYR A 187 7.21 -23.22 26.66
N ASP A 188 6.89 -23.01 25.39
CA ASP A 188 7.14 -21.78 24.62
C ASP A 188 5.78 -21.18 24.23
N ASP A 189 5.47 -20.00 24.76
CA ASP A 189 4.10 -19.45 24.83
C ASP A 189 3.09 -20.47 25.39
N THR A 190 2.28 -21.08 24.51
CA THR A 190 1.29 -22.11 24.83
C THR A 190 1.69 -23.51 24.35
N THR A 191 2.84 -23.66 23.70
CA THR A 191 3.30 -24.91 23.07
C THR A 191 4.15 -25.71 24.05
N LEU A 192 3.72 -26.93 24.38
CA LEU A 192 4.50 -27.85 25.22
C LEU A 192 5.75 -28.30 24.46
N LEU A 193 6.93 -27.95 24.99
CA LEU A 193 8.23 -28.38 24.47
C LEU A 193 8.61 -29.77 24.99
N GLY A 194 8.33 -30.04 26.27
CA GLY A 194 8.67 -31.31 26.92
C GLY A 194 8.28 -31.36 28.40
N THR A 195 8.48 -32.52 29.01
CA THR A 195 8.09 -32.83 30.39
C THR A 195 9.22 -33.58 31.09
N ASP A 196 9.54 -33.19 32.32
CA ASP A 196 10.46 -33.90 33.21
C ASP A 196 9.70 -34.33 34.50
N THR A 197 9.88 -35.57 34.91
CA THR A 197 9.27 -36.17 36.11
C THR A 197 10.27 -36.31 37.27
N SER A 198 11.50 -35.83 37.10
CA SER A 198 12.64 -36.04 38.00
C SER A 198 13.32 -34.72 38.35
N SER A 199 13.52 -34.45 39.64
CA SER A 199 14.37 -33.34 40.08
C SER A 199 15.85 -33.74 39.99
N PRO A 200 16.76 -32.90 39.47
CA PRO A 200 16.55 -31.52 39.01
C PRO A 200 15.89 -31.44 37.63
N TYR A 201 14.79 -30.71 37.53
CA TYR A 201 13.97 -30.65 36.31
C TYR A 201 14.68 -29.87 35.21
N THR A 202 14.95 -30.53 34.08
CA THR A 202 15.69 -29.95 32.95
C THR A 202 15.12 -30.38 31.60
N PHE A 203 15.28 -29.53 30.58
CA PHE A 203 14.95 -29.86 29.21
C PHE A 203 15.90 -29.15 28.24
N SER A 204 16.11 -29.71 27.05
CA SER A 204 16.98 -29.12 26.02
C SER A 204 16.15 -28.83 24.78
N ALA A 205 15.64 -27.61 24.69
CA ALA A 205 14.77 -27.21 23.58
C ALA A 205 15.62 -27.02 22.31
N SER A 206 15.24 -27.71 21.23
CA SER A 206 15.91 -27.60 19.94
C SER A 206 14.90 -27.24 18.86
N ALA A 207 15.40 -26.64 17.76
CA ALA A 207 14.57 -26.17 16.64
C ALA A 207 13.45 -25.18 17.01
N LEU A 208 13.66 -24.34 18.03
CA LEU A 208 12.88 -23.10 18.18
C LEU A 208 13.01 -22.24 16.90
N ALA A 209 11.96 -21.48 16.60
CA ALA A 209 11.88 -20.59 15.44
C ALA A 209 12.87 -19.41 15.53
N VAL A 210 12.86 -18.50 14.55
CA VAL A 210 13.53 -17.20 14.68
C VAL A 210 12.50 -16.19 15.19
N GLY A 211 12.83 -15.47 16.27
CA GLY A 211 11.93 -14.52 16.88
C GLY A 211 12.17 -14.33 18.38
N SER A 212 11.22 -13.66 19.04
CA SER A 212 11.14 -13.63 20.51
C SER A 212 10.34 -14.82 21.00
N HIS A 213 10.77 -15.43 22.10
CA HIS A 213 10.16 -16.61 22.72
C HIS A 213 9.88 -16.34 24.19
N SER A 214 8.79 -16.90 24.73
CA SER A 214 8.32 -16.67 26.09
C SER A 214 8.27 -17.99 26.84
N LEU A 215 9.36 -18.33 27.51
CA LEU A 215 9.57 -19.66 28.09
C LEU A 215 8.97 -19.75 29.49
N VAL A 216 8.20 -20.82 29.74
CA VAL A 216 7.49 -21.04 31.01
C VAL A 216 7.72 -22.45 31.53
N ALA A 217 8.08 -22.59 32.81
CA ALA A 217 7.98 -23.86 33.52
C ALA A 217 6.61 -23.98 34.20
N LYS A 218 5.99 -25.15 34.17
CA LYS A 218 4.73 -25.44 34.85
C LYS A 218 4.85 -26.70 35.70
N ALA A 219 4.85 -26.53 37.02
CA ALA A 219 4.93 -27.64 37.96
C ALA A 219 3.53 -28.15 38.32
N TYR A 220 3.43 -29.46 38.53
CA TYR A 220 2.25 -30.16 39.03
C TYR A 220 2.62 -30.95 40.28
N ASP A 221 1.69 -31.10 41.21
CA ASP A 221 1.89 -31.89 42.42
C ASP A 221 1.13 -33.24 42.41
N SER A 222 1.24 -33.97 43.53
CA SER A 222 0.63 -35.28 43.77
C SER A 222 -0.87 -35.22 44.09
N LEU A 223 -1.44 -34.03 44.31
CA LEU A 223 -2.86 -33.80 44.59
C LEU A 223 -3.59 -33.18 43.38
N GLY A 224 -2.85 -32.85 42.31
CA GLY A 224 -3.38 -32.40 41.03
C GLY A 224 -3.43 -30.88 40.85
N ALA A 225 -2.91 -30.09 41.79
CA ALA A 225 -2.74 -28.66 41.58
C ALA A 225 -1.47 -28.38 40.74
N SER A 226 -1.43 -27.19 40.13
CA SER A 226 -0.32 -26.77 39.27
C SER A 226 -0.16 -25.27 39.27
N ALA A 227 1.06 -24.79 39.03
CA ALA A 227 1.35 -23.37 38.80
C ALA A 227 2.45 -23.18 37.74
N ASN A 228 2.44 -22.00 37.13
CA ASN A 228 3.43 -21.56 36.17
C ASN A 228 4.52 -20.74 36.87
N SER A 229 5.74 -20.73 36.33
CA SER A 229 6.75 -19.73 36.64
C SER A 229 6.35 -18.36 36.07
N THR A 230 7.05 -17.31 36.47
CA THR A 230 7.16 -16.11 35.62
C THR A 230 7.71 -16.51 34.24
N PRO A 231 7.17 -15.99 33.13
CA PRO A 231 7.76 -16.22 31.81
C PRO A 231 9.15 -15.59 31.70
N VAL A 232 10.05 -16.26 30.97
CA VAL A 232 11.38 -15.75 30.64
C VAL A 232 11.44 -15.48 29.14
N GLY A 233 11.45 -14.20 28.79
CA GLY A 233 11.66 -13.76 27.42
C GLY A 233 13.09 -14.01 26.95
N ILE A 234 13.26 -14.68 25.81
CA ILE A 234 14.53 -14.80 25.09
C ILE A 234 14.35 -14.41 23.62
N THR A 235 15.46 -14.30 22.87
CA THR A 235 15.44 -14.15 21.41
C THR A 235 16.23 -15.26 20.76
N VAL A 236 15.68 -15.88 19.72
CA VAL A 236 16.40 -16.78 18.82
C VAL A 236 16.69 -16.02 17.53
N ALA A 237 17.95 -15.65 17.34
CA ALA A 237 18.42 -14.95 16.15
C ALA A 237 18.58 -15.92 14.97
N SER A 238 18.46 -15.39 13.74
CA SER A 238 18.72 -16.15 12.52
C SER A 238 20.15 -16.69 12.48
N GLY A 239 20.30 -17.93 12.02
CA GLY A 239 21.61 -18.54 11.81
C GLY A 239 22.42 -17.86 10.70
N PRO A 240 23.75 -18.08 10.67
CA PRO A 240 24.56 -17.67 9.52
C PRO A 240 24.03 -18.33 8.24
N ALA A 241 23.96 -17.57 7.15
CA ALA A 241 23.33 -17.98 5.91
C ALA A 241 24.19 -17.61 4.69
N VAL A 242 24.12 -18.43 3.66
CA VAL A 242 24.45 -18.04 2.30
C VAL A 242 23.28 -17.21 1.78
N VAL A 243 23.56 -16.06 1.17
CA VAL A 243 22.57 -15.17 0.56
C VAL A 243 22.88 -15.08 -0.93
N ALA A 244 21.92 -15.46 -1.78
CA ALA A 244 22.02 -15.30 -3.22
C ALA A 244 21.11 -14.17 -3.72
N THR A 245 21.50 -13.48 -4.79
CA THR A 245 20.69 -12.40 -5.40
C THR A 245 20.98 -12.30 -6.90
N PRO A 246 19.94 -12.36 -7.78
CA PRO A 246 18.53 -12.65 -7.48
C PRO A 246 18.26 -14.11 -7.07
N THR A 247 17.05 -14.41 -6.61
CA THR A 247 16.58 -15.78 -6.29
C THR A 247 15.82 -16.45 -7.44
N GLN A 248 15.48 -15.72 -8.49
CA GLN A 248 15.10 -16.26 -9.80
C GLN A 248 15.99 -15.63 -10.88
N LEU A 249 16.30 -16.37 -11.94
CA LEU A 249 17.16 -15.89 -13.03
C LEU A 249 16.69 -16.47 -14.36
N GLY A 250 16.36 -15.62 -15.34
CA GLY A 250 16.16 -16.05 -16.71
C GLY A 250 17.50 -16.22 -17.44
N VAL A 251 17.71 -17.35 -18.11
CA VAL A 251 18.86 -17.55 -19.02
C VAL A 251 18.33 -18.00 -20.38
N GLN A 252 18.64 -17.25 -21.43
CA GLN A 252 18.23 -17.58 -22.80
C GLN A 252 19.06 -18.74 -23.35
N GLN A 253 18.44 -19.58 -24.18
CA GLN A 253 19.11 -20.64 -24.94
C GLN A 253 20.44 -20.17 -25.57
N GLY A 254 21.51 -20.91 -25.31
CA GLY A 254 22.86 -20.63 -25.81
C GLY A 254 23.53 -19.38 -25.22
N LYS A 255 23.02 -18.86 -24.09
CA LYS A 255 23.59 -17.72 -23.35
C LYS A 255 23.94 -18.09 -21.91
N SER A 256 24.62 -17.18 -21.24
CA SER A 256 24.91 -17.25 -19.81
C SER A 256 24.22 -16.10 -19.09
N GLY A 257 23.68 -16.36 -17.91
CA GLY A 257 23.26 -15.36 -16.94
C GLY A 257 24.05 -15.49 -15.64
N THR A 258 23.95 -14.48 -14.77
CA THR A 258 24.70 -14.44 -13.51
C THR A 258 23.80 -14.12 -12.33
N TYR A 259 24.10 -14.72 -11.18
CA TYR A 259 23.62 -14.27 -9.88
C TYR A 259 24.81 -14.11 -8.93
N THR A 260 24.63 -13.35 -7.86
CA THR A 260 25.69 -13.12 -6.86
C THR A 260 25.41 -13.86 -5.56
N VAL A 261 26.46 -14.14 -4.80
CA VAL A 261 26.43 -14.81 -3.51
C VAL A 261 27.27 -14.04 -2.50
N LYS A 262 26.79 -13.96 -1.25
CA LYS A 262 27.55 -13.50 -0.06
C LYS A 262 27.14 -14.30 1.18
N LEU A 263 27.79 -14.06 2.31
CA LEU A 263 27.34 -14.54 3.63
C LEU A 263 26.49 -13.47 4.33
N SER A 264 25.61 -13.88 5.25
CA SER A 264 24.81 -12.97 6.07
C SER A 264 25.55 -12.40 7.29
N THR A 265 26.63 -13.05 7.73
CA THR A 265 27.44 -12.65 8.90
C THR A 265 28.93 -12.88 8.67
N GLN A 266 29.76 -12.18 9.45
CA GLN A 266 31.22 -12.32 9.40
C GLN A 266 31.65 -13.69 9.96
N PRO A 267 32.36 -14.52 9.17
CA PRO A 267 32.87 -15.80 9.64
C PRO A 267 34.15 -15.61 10.46
N SER A 268 34.42 -16.54 11.37
CA SER A 268 35.66 -16.58 12.17
C SER A 268 36.87 -17.20 11.43
N ALA A 269 36.63 -17.81 10.27
CA ALA A 269 37.62 -18.43 9.39
C ALA A 269 37.15 -18.37 7.93
N ASN A 270 37.96 -18.84 6.98
CA ASN A 270 37.54 -18.90 5.58
C ASN A 270 36.44 -19.96 5.36
N VAL A 271 35.37 -19.57 4.69
CA VAL A 271 34.21 -20.40 4.33
C VAL A 271 34.21 -20.61 2.83
N THR A 272 34.12 -21.87 2.40
CA THR A 272 33.90 -22.21 0.99
C THR A 272 32.41 -22.49 0.77
N VAL A 273 31.78 -21.71 -0.11
CA VAL A 273 30.42 -21.93 -0.59
C VAL A 273 30.50 -22.70 -1.90
N ALA A 274 29.95 -23.92 -1.92
CA ALA A 274 29.82 -24.73 -3.11
C ALA A 274 28.43 -24.52 -3.75
N THR A 275 28.41 -24.33 -5.07
CA THR A 275 27.21 -24.06 -5.86
C THR A 275 27.01 -25.14 -6.91
N ALA A 276 25.84 -25.78 -6.92
CA ALA A 276 25.48 -26.83 -7.88
C ALA A 276 24.00 -26.78 -8.25
N ARG A 277 23.66 -27.24 -9.46
CA ARG A 277 22.27 -27.60 -9.80
C ARG A 277 21.86 -28.79 -8.94
N THR A 278 20.81 -28.62 -8.14
CA THR A 278 20.27 -29.65 -7.24
C THR A 278 18.97 -30.27 -7.74
N ASP A 279 18.25 -29.60 -8.65
CA ASP A 279 17.00 -30.11 -9.22
C ASP A 279 16.72 -29.49 -10.61
N GLY A 280 15.79 -30.09 -11.36
CA GLY A 280 15.19 -29.55 -12.58
C GLY A 280 16.05 -29.65 -13.85
N ASN A 281 15.77 -28.74 -14.79
CA ASN A 281 16.23 -28.75 -16.18
C ASN A 281 17.74 -29.03 -16.34
N THR A 282 18.06 -30.08 -17.09
CA THR A 282 19.44 -30.54 -17.28
C THR A 282 20.28 -29.66 -18.20
N GLY A 283 19.66 -28.84 -19.05
CA GLY A 283 20.34 -27.92 -19.98
C GLY A 283 20.85 -26.63 -19.32
N LEU A 284 20.57 -26.40 -18.03
CA LEU A 284 21.13 -25.30 -17.25
C LEU A 284 22.32 -25.80 -16.42
N SER A 285 23.50 -25.19 -16.56
CA SER A 285 24.73 -25.65 -15.92
C SER A 285 25.55 -24.51 -15.27
N VAL A 286 26.22 -24.79 -14.14
CA VAL A 286 27.16 -23.83 -13.54
C VAL A 286 28.42 -23.78 -14.39
N SER A 287 28.68 -22.61 -14.96
CA SER A 287 29.82 -22.33 -15.86
C SER A 287 30.88 -21.43 -15.20
N GLY A 288 30.54 -20.77 -14.08
CA GLY A 288 31.46 -20.01 -13.24
C GLY A 288 30.94 -19.92 -11.79
N GLY A 289 31.83 -19.76 -10.82
CA GLY A 289 31.45 -19.62 -9.40
C GLY A 289 30.87 -20.88 -8.73
N SER A 290 31.20 -22.08 -9.24
CA SER A 290 30.81 -23.36 -8.61
C SER A 290 31.44 -23.59 -7.24
N SER A 291 32.52 -22.87 -6.91
CA SER A 291 33.13 -22.81 -5.59
C SER A 291 33.62 -21.37 -5.36
N LEU A 292 33.18 -20.74 -4.26
CA LEU A 292 33.47 -19.36 -3.89
C LEU A 292 34.02 -19.33 -2.46
N THR A 293 35.04 -18.51 -2.18
CA THR A 293 35.67 -18.43 -0.86
C THR A 293 35.45 -17.08 -0.21
N PHE A 294 34.83 -17.11 0.96
CA PHE A 294 34.50 -15.96 1.79
C PHE A 294 35.38 -15.96 3.04
N THR A 295 36.20 -14.93 3.19
CA THR A 295 37.10 -14.71 4.33
C THR A 295 36.41 -13.84 5.39
N PRO A 296 36.99 -13.72 6.60
CA PRO A 296 36.54 -12.73 7.58
C PRO A 296 36.57 -11.27 7.08
N SER A 297 37.26 -10.95 5.97
CA SER A 297 37.36 -9.60 5.41
C SER A 297 36.51 -9.34 4.16
N ASN A 298 36.02 -10.37 3.43
CA ASN A 298 35.21 -10.19 2.22
C ASN A 298 33.85 -10.93 2.24
N TRP A 299 33.43 -11.47 3.39
CA TRP A 299 32.19 -12.24 3.56
C TRP A 299 30.91 -11.56 3.04
N ASN A 300 30.84 -10.23 3.15
CA ASN A 300 29.73 -9.39 2.71
C ASN A 300 29.86 -8.92 1.24
N THR A 301 31.04 -9.13 0.63
CA THR A 301 31.33 -8.76 -0.76
C THR A 301 30.69 -9.78 -1.69
N ALA A 302 29.83 -9.31 -2.58
CA ALA A 302 29.14 -10.15 -3.55
C ALA A 302 30.14 -10.81 -4.52
N GLN A 303 30.09 -12.15 -4.62
CA GLN A 303 30.88 -12.94 -5.57
C GLN A 303 29.95 -13.62 -6.59
N THR A 304 30.40 -13.75 -7.84
CA THR A 304 29.51 -14.11 -8.96
C THR A 304 29.48 -15.61 -9.24
N VAL A 305 28.26 -16.14 -9.42
CA VAL A 305 27.95 -17.43 -10.05
C VAL A 305 27.47 -17.16 -11.47
N THR A 306 27.97 -17.93 -12.44
CA THR A 306 27.53 -17.89 -13.84
C THR A 306 26.84 -19.20 -14.21
N VAL A 307 25.63 -19.11 -14.76
CA VAL A 307 24.85 -20.26 -15.22
C VAL A 307 24.62 -20.12 -16.73
N THR A 308 24.95 -21.17 -17.48
CA THR A 308 24.79 -21.23 -18.95
C THR A 308 23.63 -22.16 -19.30
N ALA A 309 22.82 -21.76 -20.28
CA ALA A 309 21.81 -22.60 -20.92
C ALA A 309 22.34 -23.21 -22.22
N ASP A 310 21.97 -24.47 -22.47
CA ASP A 310 22.15 -25.13 -23.76
C ASP A 310 21.44 -24.38 -24.89
N ALA A 311 21.78 -24.67 -26.15
CA ALA A 311 21.20 -24.00 -27.32
C ALA A 311 19.72 -24.33 -27.59
N SER A 312 19.10 -25.23 -26.81
CA SER A 312 17.70 -25.64 -26.96
C SER A 312 17.19 -26.39 -25.73
N GLY A 313 16.05 -25.99 -25.20
CA GLY A 313 15.43 -26.58 -24.01
C GLY A 313 14.37 -25.65 -23.40
N THR A 314 13.70 -26.09 -22.34
CA THR A 314 12.63 -25.32 -21.68
C THR A 314 12.50 -25.67 -20.21
N GLY A 315 12.21 -24.67 -19.38
CA GLY A 315 11.85 -24.87 -17.98
C GLY A 315 13.00 -24.64 -17.01
N ALA A 316 12.71 -24.80 -15.72
CA ALA A 316 13.56 -24.32 -14.64
C ALA A 316 14.41 -25.42 -13.97
N ALA A 317 15.52 -24.97 -13.38
CA ALA A 317 16.43 -25.74 -12.56
C ALA A 317 16.79 -24.98 -11.28
N THR A 318 16.87 -25.69 -10.16
CA THR A 318 17.21 -25.10 -8.86
C THR A 318 18.70 -25.23 -8.63
N PHE A 319 19.38 -24.10 -8.44
CA PHE A 319 20.80 -24.02 -8.09
C PHE A 319 20.93 -23.70 -6.62
N THR A 320 21.59 -24.58 -5.87
CA THR A 320 21.80 -24.41 -4.43
C THR A 320 23.25 -24.02 -4.16
N SER A 321 23.43 -22.87 -3.50
CA SER A 321 24.73 -22.40 -2.98
C SER A 321 24.77 -22.67 -1.46
N SER A 322 25.77 -23.43 -1.01
CA SER A 322 25.78 -24.00 0.35
C SER A 322 27.17 -24.10 0.97
N ALA A 323 27.24 -23.97 2.31
CA ALA A 323 28.44 -24.16 3.11
C ALA A 323 28.10 -24.85 4.45
N THR A 324 29.08 -25.54 5.05
CA THR A 324 28.89 -26.27 6.31
C THR A 324 28.57 -25.30 7.46
N GLY A 325 27.43 -25.52 8.13
CA GLY A 325 26.95 -24.65 9.21
C GLY A 325 26.16 -23.42 8.75
N TYR A 326 25.95 -23.23 7.44
CA TYR A 326 25.18 -22.11 6.89
C TYR A 326 23.83 -22.57 6.33
N THR A 327 22.79 -21.77 6.55
CA THR A 327 21.54 -21.90 5.77
C THR A 327 21.86 -21.71 4.29
N LYS A 328 21.32 -22.58 3.43
CA LYS A 328 21.64 -22.59 1.99
C LYS A 328 20.82 -21.54 1.25
N ALA A 329 21.41 -20.92 0.22
CA ALA A 329 20.65 -20.16 -0.75
C ALA A 329 20.21 -21.05 -1.92
N ALA A 330 19.02 -20.84 -2.45
CA ALA A 330 18.53 -21.46 -3.66
C ALA A 330 18.16 -20.38 -4.70
N VAL A 331 18.52 -20.62 -5.95
CA VAL A 331 18.16 -19.78 -7.10
C VAL A 331 17.46 -20.64 -8.14
N THR A 332 16.23 -20.29 -8.49
CA THR A 332 15.49 -20.95 -9.58
C THR A 332 15.86 -20.30 -10.90
N VAL A 333 16.72 -20.96 -11.67
CA VAL A 333 17.11 -20.48 -13.00
C VAL A 333 16.15 -21.08 -14.03
N THR A 334 15.55 -20.25 -14.89
CA THR A 334 14.63 -20.69 -15.95
C THR A 334 15.31 -20.57 -17.31
N GLU A 335 15.29 -21.66 -18.10
CA GLU A 335 15.70 -21.61 -19.49
C GLU A 335 14.59 -20.95 -20.32
N LEU A 336 14.92 -19.81 -20.89
CA LEU A 336 14.08 -19.04 -21.80
C LEU A 336 14.42 -19.41 -23.24
N ALA A 337 13.42 -19.37 -24.12
CA ALA A 337 13.64 -19.54 -25.55
C ALA A 337 14.67 -18.53 -26.09
N ALA A 338 15.36 -18.88 -27.17
CA ALA A 338 16.21 -17.94 -27.91
C ALA A 338 15.40 -16.67 -28.22
N SER A 339 15.89 -15.53 -27.74
CA SER A 339 15.09 -14.31 -27.66
C SER A 339 14.72 -13.75 -29.03
N LYS A 340 13.49 -13.23 -29.13
CA LYS A 340 13.12 -12.28 -30.18
C LYS A 340 14.03 -11.06 -30.08
N ALA A 341 14.33 -10.42 -31.21
CA ALA A 341 15.35 -9.36 -31.25
C ALA A 341 15.01 -8.21 -30.30
N TYR A 342 13.73 -7.93 -30.10
CA TYR A 342 13.26 -6.86 -29.22
C TYR A 342 13.08 -7.29 -27.75
N ASP A 343 12.83 -8.58 -27.43
CA ASP A 343 12.92 -9.08 -26.05
C ASP A 343 14.38 -8.98 -25.53
N ALA A 344 15.38 -9.14 -26.42
CA ALA A 344 16.78 -8.91 -26.09
C ALA A 344 17.10 -7.43 -25.81
N ARG A 345 16.57 -6.50 -26.64
CA ARG A 345 16.70 -5.04 -26.42
C ARG A 345 16.05 -4.59 -25.12
N PHE A 346 14.88 -5.15 -24.78
CA PHE A 346 14.21 -4.93 -23.51
C PHE A 346 15.13 -5.31 -22.33
N LEU A 347 15.73 -6.50 -22.35
CA LEU A 347 16.58 -6.97 -21.25
C LEU A 347 17.89 -6.20 -21.11
N ASP A 348 18.49 -5.75 -22.21
CA ASP A 348 19.70 -4.90 -22.18
C ASP A 348 19.39 -3.53 -21.55
N LEU A 349 18.36 -2.83 -22.03
CA LEU A 349 17.96 -1.53 -21.48
C LEU A 349 17.45 -1.65 -20.03
N TYR A 350 16.69 -2.70 -19.71
CA TYR A 350 16.33 -3.04 -18.32
C TYR A 350 17.58 -3.23 -17.45
N GLY A 351 18.63 -3.86 -18.00
CA GLY A 351 19.93 -4.02 -17.35
C GLY A 351 20.62 -2.68 -17.09
N LYS A 352 20.57 -1.73 -18.04
CA LYS A 352 21.08 -0.36 -17.83
C LYS A 352 20.27 0.41 -16.77
N ILE A 353 18.94 0.31 -16.81
CA ILE A 353 18.04 0.98 -15.85
C ILE A 353 18.27 0.45 -14.42
N THR A 354 18.34 -0.88 -14.26
CA THR A 354 18.45 -1.52 -12.93
C THR A 354 19.89 -1.70 -12.43
N ASN A 355 20.88 -1.19 -13.14
CA ASN A 355 22.26 -1.11 -12.67
C ASN A 355 22.40 0.03 -11.63
N PRO A 356 22.77 -0.26 -10.36
CA PRO A 356 22.93 0.80 -9.35
C PRO A 356 24.01 1.83 -9.69
N ALA A 357 24.98 1.48 -10.53
CA ALA A 357 26.00 2.43 -10.99
C ALA A 357 25.48 3.46 -12.02
N ASN A 358 24.26 3.27 -12.55
CA ASN A 358 23.63 4.17 -13.52
C ASN A 358 22.63 5.16 -12.85
N GLY A 359 22.49 5.14 -11.51
CA GLY A 359 21.86 6.23 -10.76
C GLY A 359 20.34 6.40 -10.87
N TYR A 360 19.60 5.51 -11.53
CA TYR A 360 18.13 5.62 -11.66
C TYR A 360 17.32 5.47 -10.37
N PHE A 361 17.93 5.00 -9.28
CA PHE A 361 17.24 4.62 -8.05
C PHE A 361 17.99 5.10 -6.80
N SER A 362 17.24 5.49 -5.77
CA SER A 362 17.77 5.71 -4.42
C SER A 362 18.21 4.40 -3.74
N PRO A 363 18.92 4.47 -2.59
CA PRO A 363 19.29 3.28 -1.79
C PRO A 363 18.09 2.39 -1.38
N GLU A 364 16.90 2.96 -1.25
CA GLU A 364 15.62 2.31 -0.92
C GLU A 364 15.01 1.57 -2.12
N GLY A 365 15.54 1.78 -3.33
CA GLY A 365 14.99 1.26 -4.59
C GLY A 365 13.82 2.09 -5.14
N ILE A 366 13.72 3.36 -4.73
CA ILE A 366 12.76 4.34 -5.26
C ILE A 366 13.31 4.88 -6.58
N PRO A 367 12.53 4.90 -7.68
CA PRO A 367 13.00 5.48 -8.94
C PRO A 367 13.02 7.00 -8.80
N TYR A 368 14.10 7.68 -9.20
CA TYR A 368 14.09 9.13 -9.36
C TYR A 368 13.31 9.53 -10.63
N HIS A 369 12.96 10.81 -10.80
CA HIS A 369 12.40 11.30 -12.07
C HIS A 369 13.43 11.20 -13.20
N SER A 370 14.70 11.51 -12.94
CA SER A 370 15.83 11.34 -13.85
C SER A 370 17.14 11.06 -13.11
N VAL A 371 18.13 10.49 -13.83
CA VAL A 371 19.51 10.31 -13.31
C VAL A 371 20.21 11.66 -13.12
N GLU A 372 19.85 12.66 -13.91
CA GLU A 372 20.36 14.03 -13.77
C GLU A 372 19.50 14.83 -12.78
N THR A 373 20.16 15.48 -11.81
CA THR A 373 19.53 16.30 -10.76
C THR A 373 18.96 17.63 -11.25
N LEU A 374 19.59 18.24 -12.26
CA LEU A 374 19.16 19.53 -12.83
C LEU A 374 18.16 19.33 -13.97
N ILE A 375 16.89 19.19 -13.60
CA ILE A 375 15.74 19.18 -14.52
C ILE A 375 14.55 19.90 -13.86
N VAL A 376 13.78 20.65 -14.65
CA VAL A 376 12.57 21.36 -14.20
C VAL A 376 11.52 21.25 -15.31
N GLU A 377 10.35 20.67 -15.03
CA GLU A 377 9.31 20.47 -16.06
C GLU A 377 7.91 20.13 -15.52
N ALA A 378 7.83 19.38 -14.42
CA ALA A 378 6.59 19.14 -13.66
C ALA A 378 6.93 18.81 -12.18
N PRO A 379 7.82 17.84 -11.89
CA PRO A 379 8.77 18.02 -10.81
C PRO A 379 9.72 19.19 -11.13
N ASP A 380 10.31 19.78 -10.10
CA ASP A 380 11.25 20.89 -10.19
C ASP A 380 12.69 20.55 -9.76
N GLN A 381 12.95 19.29 -9.40
CA GLN A 381 14.29 18.72 -9.25
C GLN A 381 14.32 17.22 -9.63
N GLY A 382 15.40 16.72 -10.23
CA GLY A 382 15.42 15.40 -10.89
C GLY A 382 15.45 14.17 -9.99
N HIS A 383 15.87 14.35 -8.73
CA HIS A 383 15.81 13.36 -7.66
C HIS A 383 14.56 13.54 -6.76
N GLU A 384 13.63 14.43 -7.14
CA GLU A 384 12.23 14.16 -6.83
C GLU A 384 11.77 12.90 -7.59
N THR A 385 10.64 12.34 -7.17
CA THR A 385 9.95 11.27 -7.88
C THR A 385 8.46 11.54 -7.91
N THR A 386 7.79 10.87 -8.83
CA THR A 386 6.36 11.02 -9.08
C THR A 386 5.64 9.68 -9.00
N SER A 387 4.35 9.72 -8.68
CA SER A 387 3.46 8.57 -8.84
C SER A 387 3.52 7.99 -10.26
N GLU A 388 3.77 8.84 -11.26
CA GLU A 388 4.09 8.42 -12.62
C GLU A 388 5.33 7.51 -12.68
N ALA A 389 6.47 7.93 -12.12
CA ALA A 389 7.70 7.11 -12.09
C ALA A 389 7.46 5.76 -11.39
N TYR A 390 6.74 5.73 -10.26
CA TYR A 390 6.31 4.48 -9.61
C TYR A 390 5.42 3.61 -10.52
N SER A 391 4.45 4.20 -11.23
CA SER A 391 3.57 3.47 -12.15
C SER A 391 4.33 2.88 -13.35
N TYR A 392 5.34 3.59 -13.88
CA TYR A 392 6.25 3.07 -14.90
C TYR A 392 7.18 1.99 -14.37
N LEU A 393 7.64 2.06 -13.11
CA LEU A 393 8.41 1.00 -12.48
C LEU A 393 7.57 -0.28 -12.38
N ILE A 394 6.33 -0.18 -11.90
CA ILE A 394 5.40 -1.32 -11.81
C ILE A 394 5.18 -1.95 -13.21
N TRP A 395 5.04 -1.13 -14.26
CA TRP A 395 4.88 -1.62 -15.63
C TRP A 395 6.15 -2.27 -16.20
N LEU A 396 7.31 -1.65 -16.00
CA LEU A 396 8.63 -2.18 -16.38
C LEU A 396 8.87 -3.56 -15.74
N GLN A 397 8.50 -3.71 -14.46
CA GLN A 397 8.63 -4.98 -13.76
C GLN A 397 7.55 -6.01 -14.15
N ALA A 398 6.36 -5.59 -14.59
CA ALA A 398 5.38 -6.49 -15.20
C ALA A 398 5.90 -7.07 -16.53
N MET A 399 6.52 -6.24 -17.38
CA MET A 399 7.15 -6.70 -18.63
C MET A 399 8.37 -7.60 -18.34
N TYR A 400 9.16 -7.31 -17.29
CA TYR A 400 10.23 -8.20 -16.85
C TYR A 400 9.69 -9.58 -16.43
N GLY A 401 8.56 -9.61 -15.72
CA GLY A 401 7.83 -10.84 -15.42
C GLY A 401 7.36 -11.59 -16.67
N LYS A 402 6.83 -10.89 -17.68
CA LYS A 402 6.46 -11.48 -18.99
C LYS A 402 7.65 -12.12 -19.69
N VAL A 403 8.79 -11.44 -19.75
CA VAL A 403 9.98 -11.90 -20.50
C VAL A 403 10.77 -12.99 -19.78
N THR A 404 10.86 -12.94 -18.44
CA THR A 404 11.72 -13.84 -17.65
C THR A 404 10.97 -14.88 -16.82
N GLY A 405 9.69 -14.67 -16.55
CA GLY A 405 8.91 -15.43 -15.58
C GLY A 405 9.15 -15.07 -14.11
N ASP A 406 10.03 -14.11 -13.79
CA ASP A 406 10.27 -13.66 -12.42
C ASP A 406 9.33 -12.52 -12.01
N TRP A 407 8.22 -12.88 -11.38
CA TRP A 407 7.23 -11.94 -10.84
C TRP A 407 7.62 -11.31 -9.50
N SER A 408 8.76 -11.69 -8.90
CA SER A 408 9.20 -11.12 -7.61
C SER A 408 9.42 -9.60 -7.71
N LYS A 409 9.88 -9.13 -8.88
CA LYS A 409 10.15 -7.70 -9.13
C LYS A 409 8.90 -6.85 -9.22
N PHE A 410 7.82 -7.37 -9.83
CA PHE A 410 6.53 -6.70 -9.91
C PHE A 410 5.93 -6.51 -8.50
N ASN A 411 5.96 -7.56 -7.69
CA ASN A 411 5.53 -7.49 -6.29
C ASN A 411 6.42 -6.56 -5.44
N ALA A 412 7.73 -6.54 -5.69
CA ALA A 412 8.65 -5.63 -5.00
C ALA A 412 8.36 -4.17 -5.34
N ALA A 413 8.19 -3.82 -6.63
CA ALA A 413 7.84 -2.47 -7.07
C ALA A 413 6.54 -1.96 -6.41
N TRP A 414 5.50 -2.80 -6.35
CA TRP A 414 4.26 -2.45 -5.64
C TRP A 414 4.49 -2.27 -4.13
N THR A 415 5.38 -3.06 -3.53
CA THR A 415 5.72 -2.92 -2.10
C THR A 415 6.49 -1.63 -1.82
N THR A 416 7.42 -1.22 -2.70
CA THR A 416 8.10 0.08 -2.61
C THR A 416 7.10 1.24 -2.72
N MET A 417 6.19 1.17 -3.71
CA MET A 417 5.10 2.15 -3.88
C MET A 417 4.18 2.23 -2.65
N GLU A 418 3.76 1.10 -2.08
CA GLU A 418 2.96 1.08 -0.84
C GLU A 418 3.69 1.59 0.41
N THR A 419 5.02 1.46 0.43
CA THR A 419 5.84 1.87 1.59
C THR A 419 6.13 3.37 1.57
N TYR A 420 6.33 3.93 0.38
CA TYR A 420 6.88 5.27 0.22
C TYR A 420 5.96 6.27 -0.50
N MET A 421 5.02 5.84 -1.34
CA MET A 421 4.19 6.76 -2.16
C MET A 421 2.70 6.74 -1.83
N ILE A 422 2.19 5.69 -1.16
CA ILE A 422 0.85 5.69 -0.58
C ILE A 422 0.96 6.10 0.91
N PRO A 423 0.36 7.24 1.33
CA PRO A 423 0.41 7.68 2.72
C PRO A 423 -0.11 6.61 3.71
N THR A 424 0.68 6.25 4.71
CA THR A 424 0.29 5.29 5.74
C THR A 424 -0.76 5.88 6.70
N HIS A 425 -1.36 5.07 7.57
CA HIS A 425 -2.27 5.61 8.59
C HIS A 425 -1.60 6.64 9.51
N ALA A 426 -0.28 6.59 9.71
CA ALA A 426 0.45 7.61 10.47
C ALA A 426 0.62 8.94 9.70
N ASP A 427 0.55 8.89 8.37
CA ASP A 427 0.67 10.05 7.46
C ASP A 427 -0.68 10.74 7.21
N GLN A 428 -1.79 9.98 7.31
CA GLN A 428 -3.17 10.47 7.15
C GLN A 428 -4.12 10.10 8.35
N PRO A 429 -3.72 10.37 9.61
CA PRO A 429 -4.31 9.74 10.81
C PRO A 429 -5.74 10.17 11.15
N THR A 430 -6.18 11.34 10.66
CA THR A 430 -7.46 11.96 11.07
C THR A 430 -8.58 11.86 10.04
N ASN A 431 -8.47 10.94 9.06
CA ASN A 431 -9.56 10.59 8.15
C ASN A 431 -10.88 10.23 8.88
N SER A 432 -10.82 9.77 10.12
CA SER A 432 -11.98 9.49 10.97
C SER A 432 -12.85 10.72 11.31
N PHE A 433 -12.34 11.94 11.10
CA PHE A 433 -13.11 13.20 11.20
C PHE A 433 -13.84 13.58 9.90
N TYR A 434 -13.69 12.81 8.82
CA TYR A 434 -14.25 13.14 7.52
C TYR A 434 -15.78 13.04 7.51
N ASN A 435 -16.44 14.09 7.00
CA ASN A 435 -17.89 14.14 6.88
C ASN A 435 -18.31 14.10 5.40
N ALA A 436 -18.71 12.93 4.90
CA ALA A 436 -19.19 12.76 3.53
C ALA A 436 -20.42 13.62 3.16
N SER A 437 -21.17 14.17 4.13
CA SER A 437 -22.26 15.12 3.87
C SER A 437 -21.81 16.58 3.78
N LYS A 438 -20.55 16.88 4.12
CA LYS A 438 -19.89 18.18 3.90
C LYS A 438 -18.39 17.91 3.61
N PRO A 439 -18.06 17.38 2.42
CA PRO A 439 -16.74 16.78 2.14
C PRO A 439 -15.60 17.81 2.10
N ALA A 440 -15.88 19.08 1.85
CA ALA A 440 -14.92 20.17 1.91
C ALA A 440 -15.62 21.52 2.20
N THR A 441 -14.85 22.60 2.33
CA THR A 441 -15.34 23.98 2.20
C THR A 441 -14.80 24.55 0.88
N TYR A 442 -15.61 25.34 0.17
CA TYR A 442 -15.23 25.90 -1.13
C TYR A 442 -14.20 27.02 -1.00
N ALA A 443 -13.23 27.05 -1.93
CA ALA A 443 -12.49 28.24 -2.33
C ALA A 443 -12.53 28.33 -3.87
N PRO A 444 -12.53 29.55 -4.45
CA PRO A 444 -12.35 29.73 -5.88
C PRO A 444 -10.91 29.41 -6.29
N GLU A 445 -10.71 28.85 -7.47
CA GLU A 445 -9.42 29.02 -8.16
C GLU A 445 -9.37 30.40 -8.81
N LEU A 446 -8.18 30.98 -8.84
CA LEU A 446 -7.90 32.32 -9.38
C LEU A 446 -6.95 32.19 -10.57
N ASP A 447 -6.85 33.21 -11.41
CA ASP A 447 -6.21 33.05 -12.71
C ASP A 447 -4.68 33.15 -12.63
N THR A 448 -4.15 33.91 -11.67
CA THR A 448 -2.69 34.13 -11.51
C THR A 448 -2.19 33.96 -10.08
N PRO A 449 -0.92 33.56 -9.86
CA PRO A 449 -0.37 33.33 -8.52
C PRO A 449 -0.46 34.53 -7.58
N ASN A 450 -0.50 35.76 -8.12
CA ASN A 450 -0.59 37.00 -7.34
C ASN A 450 -1.98 37.28 -6.76
N GLU A 451 -3.01 36.51 -7.10
CA GLU A 451 -4.35 36.64 -6.51
C GLU A 451 -4.53 35.79 -5.24
N TYR A 452 -3.60 34.87 -4.97
CA TYR A 452 -3.60 33.97 -3.82
C TYR A 452 -3.03 34.66 -2.56
N PRO A 453 -3.43 34.26 -1.33
CA PRO A 453 -4.23 33.07 -0.99
C PRO A 453 -5.73 33.15 -1.32
N ALA A 454 -6.28 32.07 -1.88
CA ALA A 454 -7.69 31.97 -2.23
C ALA A 454 -8.57 31.76 -0.99
N LYS A 455 -9.51 32.69 -0.75
CA LYS A 455 -10.30 32.70 0.48
C LYS A 455 -11.38 31.60 0.52
N LEU A 456 -11.51 30.93 1.66
CA LEU A 456 -12.62 30.00 1.93
C LEU A 456 -13.96 30.75 2.04
N ASP A 457 -14.99 30.22 1.37
CA ASP A 457 -16.38 30.68 1.47
C ASP A 457 -17.32 29.52 1.85
N SER A 458 -17.79 29.56 3.09
CA SER A 458 -18.71 28.58 3.66
C SER A 458 -20.19 28.81 3.29
N SER A 459 -20.51 29.88 2.57
CA SER A 459 -21.85 30.13 2.02
C SER A 459 -22.11 29.38 0.70
N VAL A 460 -21.05 28.94 0.01
CA VAL A 460 -21.15 28.15 -1.23
C VAL A 460 -21.48 26.69 -0.90
N PRO A 461 -22.59 26.13 -1.42
CA PRO A 461 -23.02 24.78 -1.07
C PRO A 461 -22.20 23.72 -1.81
N VAL A 462 -21.62 22.78 -1.07
CA VAL A 462 -20.92 21.58 -1.59
C VAL A 462 -21.89 20.40 -1.70
N GLY A 463 -21.61 19.44 -2.58
CA GLY A 463 -22.37 18.18 -2.66
C GLY A 463 -21.98 17.15 -1.61
N SER A 464 -22.71 16.04 -1.57
CA SER A 464 -22.35 14.86 -0.77
C SER A 464 -21.38 13.93 -1.52
N ASP A 465 -20.38 13.40 -0.84
CA ASP A 465 -19.59 12.26 -1.29
C ASP A 465 -20.42 10.97 -1.19
N PRO A 466 -20.66 10.24 -2.30
CA PRO A 466 -21.47 9.04 -2.31
C PRO A 466 -20.67 7.72 -2.18
N ILE A 467 -19.33 7.76 -2.09
CA ILE A 467 -18.47 6.56 -2.10
C ILE A 467 -17.68 6.33 -0.80
N ALA A 468 -17.43 7.34 0.05
CA ALA A 468 -16.65 7.13 1.28
C ALA A 468 -17.20 6.03 2.22
N SER A 469 -18.51 5.99 2.46
CA SER A 469 -19.13 4.96 3.32
C SER A 469 -19.09 3.56 2.68
N GLU A 470 -19.10 3.50 1.35
CA GLU A 470 -18.94 2.27 0.57
C GLU A 470 -17.50 1.74 0.64
N LEU A 471 -16.52 2.62 0.43
CA LEU A 471 -15.08 2.31 0.56
C LEU A 471 -14.73 1.84 1.98
N LYS A 472 -15.20 2.56 3.01
CA LYS A 472 -15.04 2.15 4.41
C LYS A 472 -15.64 0.77 4.68
N SER A 473 -16.83 0.50 4.14
CA SER A 473 -17.49 -0.81 4.28
C SER A 473 -16.76 -1.93 3.53
N ALA A 474 -16.09 -1.61 2.41
CA ALA A 474 -15.30 -2.57 1.64
C ALA A 474 -13.95 -2.88 2.30
N TYR A 475 -13.24 -1.88 2.83
CA TYR A 475 -11.84 -2.01 3.24
C TYR A 475 -11.58 -1.92 4.75
N GLY A 476 -12.56 -1.53 5.56
CA GLY A 476 -12.47 -1.54 7.03
C GLY A 476 -11.67 -0.39 7.64
N THR A 477 -11.21 0.57 6.83
CA THR A 477 -10.54 1.81 7.28
C THR A 477 -11.19 3.04 6.64
N ASP A 478 -11.01 4.20 7.26
CA ASP A 478 -11.30 5.50 6.63
C ASP A 478 -10.17 5.96 5.70
N ASP A 479 -8.96 5.41 5.81
CA ASP A 479 -7.78 5.83 5.02
C ASP A 479 -8.00 5.71 3.51
N VAL A 480 -7.37 6.61 2.75
CA VAL A 480 -7.34 6.58 1.28
C VAL A 480 -6.18 5.69 0.79
N TYR A 481 -6.41 4.91 -0.26
CA TYR A 481 -5.39 4.05 -0.87
C TYR A 481 -5.25 4.36 -2.36
N GLY A 482 -4.41 5.35 -2.63
CA GLY A 482 -3.91 5.79 -3.92
C GLY A 482 -2.62 6.58 -3.69
N MET A 483 -1.83 6.82 -4.73
CA MET A 483 -0.52 7.47 -4.56
C MET A 483 -0.65 8.97 -4.27
N HIS A 484 0.26 9.52 -3.45
CA HIS A 484 0.57 10.94 -3.57
C HIS A 484 1.38 11.19 -4.85
N TRP A 485 1.22 12.35 -5.49
CA TRP A 485 1.80 12.57 -6.81
C TRP A 485 3.29 12.91 -6.83
N LEU A 486 3.86 13.54 -5.78
CA LEU A 486 5.24 14.05 -5.73
C LEU A 486 5.95 13.69 -4.40
N GLN A 487 7.27 13.49 -4.46
CA GLN A 487 8.11 13.15 -3.32
C GLN A 487 9.57 13.56 -3.57
N ASP A 488 10.21 14.22 -2.60
CA ASP A 488 11.63 14.59 -2.58
C ASP A 488 12.42 13.41 -2.02
N VAL A 489 13.05 12.59 -2.88
CA VAL A 489 13.55 11.26 -2.48
C VAL A 489 14.81 11.35 -1.63
N ASP A 490 15.71 12.27 -1.96
CA ASP A 490 16.98 12.50 -1.25
C ASP A 490 16.85 13.53 -0.10
N ASN A 491 15.63 14.02 0.17
CA ASN A 491 15.34 15.09 1.14
C ASN A 491 16.14 16.38 0.86
N VAL A 492 16.29 16.73 -0.42
CA VAL A 492 17.02 17.91 -0.94
C VAL A 492 16.44 19.22 -0.42
N TYR A 493 15.11 19.29 -0.30
CA TYR A 493 14.43 20.42 0.30
C TYR A 493 14.58 20.46 1.83
N GLY A 494 14.82 19.31 2.46
CA GLY A 494 15.07 19.19 3.88
C GLY A 494 13.83 19.23 4.78
N TYR A 495 12.64 18.93 4.25
CA TYR A 495 11.42 18.85 5.07
C TYR A 495 11.43 17.63 5.99
N GLY A 496 11.84 16.46 5.49
CA GLY A 496 11.83 15.20 6.23
C GLY A 496 10.43 14.67 6.55
N ASN A 497 9.48 14.78 5.62
CA ASN A 497 8.19 14.09 5.67
C ASN A 497 8.33 12.63 5.21
N GLU A 498 9.26 11.88 5.84
CA GLU A 498 9.36 10.43 5.64
C GLU A 498 8.04 9.74 6.07
N PRO A 499 7.67 8.60 5.48
CA PRO A 499 6.50 7.83 5.92
C PRO A 499 6.49 7.58 7.44
N GLY A 500 5.42 8.03 8.10
CA GLY A 500 5.25 8.04 9.55
C GLY A 500 5.86 9.24 10.29
N LYS A 501 6.33 10.28 9.58
CA LYS A 501 6.97 11.48 10.16
C LYS A 501 6.39 12.77 9.57
N CYS A 502 6.53 13.86 10.32
CA CYS A 502 6.06 15.19 9.95
C CYS A 502 7.14 16.23 10.28
N GLU A 503 7.59 16.97 9.27
CA GLU A 503 8.67 17.96 9.30
C GLU A 503 9.90 17.51 10.11
N ALA A 504 10.45 16.30 9.89
CA ALA A 504 11.62 15.83 10.64
C ALA A 504 12.87 16.71 10.41
N GLY A 505 13.01 17.30 9.23
CA GLY A 505 14.03 18.30 8.88
C GLY A 505 15.18 17.79 8.00
N PRO A 506 16.21 18.61 7.75
CA PRO A 506 17.30 18.32 6.81
C PRO A 506 18.31 17.26 7.29
N THR A 507 18.07 16.65 8.45
CA THR A 507 18.81 15.47 8.96
C THR A 507 18.01 14.18 8.82
N ALA A 508 16.80 14.23 8.24
CA ALA A 508 16.07 13.06 7.77
C ALA A 508 16.76 12.50 6.51
N THR A 509 16.70 11.19 6.33
CA THR A 509 17.49 10.45 5.31
C THR A 509 16.63 9.59 4.40
N GLY A 510 15.33 9.51 4.66
CA GLY A 510 14.35 8.89 3.77
C GLY A 510 13.58 9.92 2.94
N PRO A 511 12.72 9.45 2.03
CA PRO A 511 12.06 10.27 1.04
C PRO A 511 10.92 11.09 1.65
N SER A 512 10.86 12.38 1.32
CA SER A 512 9.96 13.36 1.93
C SER A 512 8.73 13.63 1.06
N TYR A 513 7.52 13.38 1.58
CA TYR A 513 6.28 13.82 0.92
C TYR A 513 6.18 15.36 0.83
N ILE A 514 6.12 15.88 -0.39
CA ILE A 514 6.06 17.32 -0.71
C ILE A 514 5.07 17.58 -1.85
N ASN A 515 4.63 18.82 -2.02
CA ASN A 515 3.79 19.22 -3.15
C ASN A 515 4.06 20.70 -3.51
N THR A 516 3.86 21.08 -4.78
CA THR A 516 4.25 22.38 -5.35
C THR A 516 3.04 23.19 -5.84
N PHE A 517 2.37 22.76 -6.90
CA PHE A 517 1.27 23.47 -7.55
C PHE A 517 0.04 23.64 -6.63
N GLN A 518 -0.40 24.89 -6.41
CA GLN A 518 -1.57 25.25 -5.61
C GLN A 518 -2.31 26.52 -6.11
N ARG A 519 -1.70 27.35 -6.98
CA ARG A 519 -2.10 28.75 -7.22
C ARG A 519 -2.59 29.05 -8.64
N GLY A 520 -3.39 28.14 -9.17
CA GLY A 520 -4.22 28.39 -10.35
C GLY A 520 -3.51 28.18 -11.68
N ALA A 521 -4.20 28.53 -12.77
CA ALA A 521 -3.85 28.05 -14.10
C ALA A 521 -2.56 28.63 -14.69
N GLN A 522 -2.12 29.79 -14.21
CA GLN A 522 -0.85 30.43 -14.59
C GLN A 522 0.28 30.18 -13.57
N GLU A 523 0.14 29.27 -12.60
CA GLU A 523 1.29 28.82 -11.81
C GLU A 523 2.08 27.78 -12.60
N SER A 524 3.10 28.23 -13.36
CA SER A 524 4.06 27.31 -13.96
C SER A 524 4.96 26.67 -12.88
N VAL A 525 5.67 25.60 -13.24
CA VAL A 525 6.64 24.93 -12.35
C VAL A 525 7.66 25.91 -11.74
N TRP A 526 8.05 26.94 -12.50
CA TRP A 526 8.99 28.00 -12.11
C TRP A 526 8.47 28.94 -11.03
N GLU A 527 7.15 29.07 -10.89
CA GLU A 527 6.52 30.04 -9.99
C GLU A 527 6.14 29.46 -8.63
N THR A 528 6.24 28.13 -8.48
CA THR A 528 5.83 27.40 -7.27
C THR A 528 6.70 27.71 -6.04
N VAL A 529 6.07 27.67 -4.85
CA VAL A 529 6.74 27.57 -3.55
C VAL A 529 6.56 26.13 -3.05
N PRO A 530 7.61 25.27 -3.10
CA PRO A 530 7.55 23.91 -2.59
C PRO A 530 7.19 23.91 -1.10
N GLN A 531 6.39 22.93 -0.68
CA GLN A 531 5.86 22.89 0.68
C GLN A 531 5.54 21.46 1.15
N PRO A 532 5.57 21.20 2.48
CA PRO A 532 5.42 19.86 3.01
C PRO A 532 3.95 19.42 3.03
N THR A 533 3.67 18.16 2.69
CA THR A 533 2.30 17.58 2.78
C THR A 533 1.75 17.70 4.21
N CYS A 534 2.49 17.18 5.18
CA CYS A 534 2.29 17.42 6.61
C CYS A 534 2.94 18.76 6.99
N ASP A 535 2.12 19.78 7.23
CA ASP A 535 2.54 21.11 7.67
C ASP A 535 2.27 21.26 9.18
N ALA A 536 3.34 21.26 9.97
CA ALA A 536 3.32 21.45 11.41
C ALA A 536 3.92 22.81 11.82
N PHE A 537 4.00 23.77 10.92
CA PHE A 537 4.50 25.13 11.14
C PHE A 537 5.96 25.18 11.65
N LYS A 538 6.80 24.22 11.26
CA LYS A 538 8.25 24.23 11.58
C LYS A 538 9.04 25.07 10.57
N TYR A 539 8.64 25.01 9.30
CA TYR A 539 9.19 25.81 8.20
C TYR A 539 8.11 26.73 7.60
N GLY A 540 8.46 27.55 6.60
CA GLY A 540 7.54 28.54 6.02
C GLY A 540 7.45 29.81 6.87
N GLY A 541 6.27 30.41 6.92
CA GLY A 541 5.93 31.59 7.72
C GLY A 541 5.28 31.22 9.07
N THR A 542 4.49 32.14 9.64
CA THR A 542 3.83 31.93 10.95
C THR A 542 2.81 30.78 10.97
N ASN A 543 2.17 30.52 9.83
CA ASN A 543 1.14 29.49 9.66
C ASN A 543 1.62 28.35 8.75
N GLY A 544 2.93 28.06 8.77
CA GLY A 544 3.57 27.17 7.82
C GLY A 544 3.58 27.79 6.43
N TYR A 545 3.08 27.05 5.43
CA TYR A 545 2.91 27.53 4.07
C TYR A 545 1.43 27.81 3.72
N LEU A 546 0.49 27.47 4.60
CA LEU A 546 -0.95 27.44 4.32
C LEU A 546 -1.52 28.78 3.83
N ASP A 547 -1.06 29.89 4.40
CA ASP A 547 -1.52 31.25 4.11
C ASP A 547 -0.86 31.88 2.86
N LEU A 548 -0.05 31.11 2.12
CA LEU A 548 0.28 31.40 0.72
C LEU A 548 -0.82 30.93 -0.25
N PHE A 549 -1.63 29.94 0.14
CA PHE A 549 -2.54 29.21 -0.75
C PHE A 549 -4.02 29.40 -0.40
N THR A 550 -4.37 29.24 0.87
CA THR A 550 -5.78 29.27 1.34
C THR A 550 -5.97 30.38 2.36
N GLY A 551 -6.96 31.25 2.13
CA GLY A 551 -7.28 32.35 3.04
C GLY A 551 -8.33 31.97 4.06
N ASP A 552 -7.95 31.79 5.32
CA ASP A 552 -8.84 31.57 6.46
C ASP A 552 -8.58 32.60 7.60
N SER A 553 -9.56 32.69 8.49
CA SER A 553 -9.58 33.38 9.77
C SER A 553 -8.63 32.78 10.82
N SER A 554 -8.26 31.51 10.70
CA SER A 554 -7.33 30.80 11.59
C SER A 554 -6.74 29.58 10.89
N TYR A 555 -5.51 29.21 11.23
CA TYR A 555 -4.82 28.06 10.63
C TYR A 555 -4.57 26.95 11.63
N SER A 556 -4.64 25.70 11.18
CA SER A 556 -4.36 24.50 11.99
C SER A 556 -3.31 23.64 11.29
N LYS A 557 -2.39 23.06 12.07
CA LYS A 557 -1.42 22.07 11.60
C LYS A 557 -2.15 20.91 10.95
N GLN A 558 -1.75 20.52 9.74
CA GLN A 558 -2.53 19.64 8.89
C GLN A 558 -1.69 18.86 7.90
N TRP A 559 -2.19 17.68 7.53
CA TRP A 559 -1.67 16.86 6.43
C TRP A 559 -2.60 16.99 5.23
N LYS A 560 -2.04 16.94 4.03
CA LYS A 560 -2.77 17.01 2.75
C LYS A 560 -2.01 16.27 1.65
N TYR A 561 -2.73 15.46 0.88
CA TYR A 561 -2.21 14.69 -0.25
C TYR A 561 -3.06 14.93 -1.49
N THR A 562 -2.42 14.81 -2.65
CA THR A 562 -3.01 14.97 -3.98
C THR A 562 -2.54 13.82 -4.86
N ASP A 563 -3.48 13.14 -5.50
CA ASP A 563 -3.27 12.01 -6.42
C ASP A 563 -3.13 12.50 -7.86
N ALA A 564 -2.40 11.75 -8.70
CA ALA A 564 -2.39 11.91 -10.15
C ALA A 564 -3.13 10.73 -10.82
N PRO A 565 -4.41 10.90 -11.25
CA PRO A 565 -5.28 9.79 -11.61
C PRO A 565 -4.85 8.99 -12.84
N ASP A 566 -4.01 9.57 -13.70
CA ASP A 566 -3.43 8.84 -14.83
C ASP A 566 -2.36 7.84 -14.37
N ALA A 567 -1.64 8.11 -13.26
CA ALA A 567 -0.59 7.27 -12.71
C ALA A 567 -1.14 6.09 -11.91
N ASP A 568 -2.12 6.31 -11.04
CA ASP A 568 -2.87 5.23 -10.38
C ASP A 568 -3.57 4.36 -11.45
N ALA A 569 -4.10 4.96 -12.53
CA ALA A 569 -4.63 4.20 -13.68
C ALA A 569 -3.54 3.43 -14.45
N ARG A 570 -2.34 4.00 -14.65
CA ARG A 570 -1.19 3.34 -15.31
C ARG A 570 -0.69 2.16 -14.47
N ALA A 571 -0.71 2.25 -13.13
CA ALA A 571 -0.40 1.16 -12.23
C ALA A 571 -1.45 0.01 -12.29
N VAL A 572 -2.74 0.34 -12.39
CA VAL A 572 -3.80 -0.66 -12.64
C VAL A 572 -3.67 -1.32 -14.02
N GLN A 573 -3.34 -0.56 -15.06
CA GLN A 573 -3.04 -1.05 -16.41
C GLN A 573 -1.85 -2.03 -16.39
N ALA A 574 -0.76 -1.70 -15.68
CA ALA A 574 0.37 -2.59 -15.49
C ALA A 574 -0.02 -3.89 -14.76
N ALA A 575 -0.86 -3.80 -13.73
CA ALA A 575 -1.36 -4.96 -13.00
C ALA A 575 -2.27 -5.86 -13.84
N TYR A 576 -3.05 -5.30 -14.78
CA TYR A 576 -3.84 -6.06 -15.75
C TYR A 576 -2.96 -6.90 -16.68
N TRP A 577 -1.88 -6.31 -17.21
CA TRP A 577 -0.93 -7.06 -18.03
C TRP A 577 -0.16 -8.11 -17.22
N ALA A 578 0.27 -7.78 -16.00
CA ALA A 578 0.90 -8.74 -15.09
C ALA A 578 -0.02 -9.94 -14.79
N ASP A 579 -1.31 -9.69 -14.53
CA ASP A 579 -2.33 -10.74 -14.33
C ASP A 579 -2.44 -11.67 -15.55
N LEU A 580 -2.61 -11.12 -16.76
CA LEU A 580 -2.72 -11.91 -18.00
C LEU A 580 -1.44 -12.70 -18.29
N TRP A 581 -0.27 -12.06 -18.25
CA TRP A 581 1.01 -12.67 -18.56
C TRP A 581 1.40 -13.74 -17.54
N ALA A 582 1.20 -13.50 -16.24
CA ALA A 582 1.43 -14.50 -15.20
C ALA A 582 0.48 -15.69 -15.36
N LYS A 583 -0.81 -15.47 -15.64
CA LYS A 583 -1.76 -16.56 -15.94
C LYS A 583 -1.37 -17.36 -17.17
N ALA A 584 -0.90 -16.71 -18.25
CA ALA A 584 -0.42 -17.39 -19.46
C ALA A 584 0.82 -18.27 -19.20
N GLN A 585 1.66 -17.90 -18.23
CA GLN A 585 2.80 -18.70 -17.75
C GLN A 585 2.42 -19.78 -16.70
N GLY A 586 1.15 -19.86 -16.28
CA GLY A 586 0.72 -20.72 -15.16
C GLY A 586 1.10 -20.20 -13.77
N LYS A 587 1.60 -18.95 -13.66
CA LYS A 587 2.08 -18.28 -12.44
C LYS A 587 1.10 -17.24 -11.88
N GLY A 588 -0.19 -17.29 -12.23
CA GLY A 588 -1.19 -16.30 -11.76
C GLY A 588 -1.30 -16.16 -10.23
N SER A 589 -0.95 -17.22 -9.49
CA SER A 589 -0.78 -17.22 -8.03
C SER A 589 0.26 -16.21 -7.52
N ASP A 590 1.31 -15.99 -8.30
CA ASP A 590 2.51 -15.28 -7.87
C ASP A 590 2.25 -13.76 -7.83
N VAL A 591 1.24 -13.28 -8.57
CA VAL A 591 0.85 -11.86 -8.66
C VAL A 591 -0.50 -11.57 -8.01
N SER A 592 -1.35 -12.56 -7.72
CA SER A 592 -2.77 -12.37 -7.39
C SER A 592 -3.02 -11.43 -6.19
N THR A 593 -2.16 -11.47 -5.17
CA THR A 593 -2.24 -10.56 -4.00
C THR A 593 -2.03 -9.10 -4.41
N THR A 594 -1.13 -8.84 -5.35
CA THR A 594 -0.79 -7.50 -5.88
C THR A 594 -1.85 -7.03 -6.87
N VAL A 595 -2.39 -7.94 -7.69
CA VAL A 595 -3.57 -7.67 -8.54
C VAL A 595 -4.78 -7.26 -7.68
N GLY A 596 -5.01 -7.92 -6.55
CA GLY A 596 -6.04 -7.52 -5.57
C GLY A 596 -5.78 -6.16 -4.89
N LYS A 597 -4.52 -5.71 -4.82
CA LYS A 597 -4.17 -4.33 -4.38
C LYS A 597 -4.46 -3.30 -5.47
N ALA A 598 -4.19 -3.60 -6.73
CA ALA A 598 -4.60 -2.77 -7.87
C ALA A 598 -6.14 -2.64 -7.96
N ALA A 599 -6.88 -3.71 -7.66
CA ALA A 599 -8.34 -3.64 -7.53
C ALA A 599 -8.81 -2.68 -6.42
N LYS A 600 -8.06 -2.57 -5.31
CA LYS A 600 -8.30 -1.58 -4.25
C LYS A 600 -7.96 -0.16 -4.69
N MET A 601 -6.79 0.04 -5.31
CA MET A 601 -6.38 1.33 -5.88
C MET A 601 -7.45 1.88 -6.84
N GLY A 602 -7.89 1.05 -7.79
CA GLY A 602 -8.99 1.36 -8.70
C GLY A 602 -10.33 1.66 -8.00
N ASP A 603 -10.57 1.19 -6.78
CA ASP A 603 -11.78 1.51 -6.03
C ASP A 603 -11.76 2.96 -5.49
N TYR A 604 -10.62 3.39 -4.95
CA TYR A 604 -10.40 4.75 -4.43
C TYR A 604 -10.21 5.78 -5.54
N LEU A 605 -9.53 5.41 -6.64
CA LEU A 605 -9.35 6.21 -7.86
C LEU A 605 -10.69 6.73 -8.45
N ARG A 606 -11.83 6.14 -8.08
CA ARG A 606 -13.17 6.70 -8.37
C ARG A 606 -13.37 8.13 -7.83
N TYR A 607 -12.59 8.61 -6.86
CA TYR A 607 -12.63 10.03 -6.45
C TYR A 607 -12.27 10.97 -7.61
N ALA A 608 -11.38 10.56 -8.52
CA ALA A 608 -11.07 11.32 -9.75
C ALA A 608 -12.28 11.50 -10.68
N MET A 609 -13.35 10.72 -10.52
CA MET A 609 -14.56 10.86 -11.32
C MET A 609 -15.45 12.03 -10.89
N TYR A 610 -15.30 12.55 -9.66
CA TYR A 610 -16.20 13.55 -9.10
C TYR A 610 -15.70 14.98 -9.30
N ASP A 611 -16.65 15.90 -9.49
CA ASP A 611 -16.42 17.34 -9.42
C ASP A 611 -15.70 17.75 -8.11
N LYS A 612 -14.83 18.78 -8.19
CA LYS A 612 -13.98 19.25 -7.08
C LYS A 612 -14.75 19.42 -5.76
N TYR A 613 -15.94 20.02 -5.81
CA TYR A 613 -16.77 20.27 -4.62
C TYR A 613 -18.06 19.45 -4.64
N PHE A 614 -18.03 18.31 -5.32
CA PHE A 614 -19.17 17.42 -5.57
C PHE A 614 -20.39 18.17 -6.12
N LYS A 615 -20.20 19.25 -6.89
CA LYS A 615 -21.29 19.90 -7.62
C LYS A 615 -21.92 18.92 -8.60
N LYS A 616 -23.21 19.12 -8.87
CA LYS A 616 -23.88 18.37 -9.93
C LYS A 616 -23.20 18.65 -11.29
N ILE A 617 -22.93 17.61 -12.06
CA ILE A 617 -22.42 17.75 -13.43
C ILE A 617 -23.50 18.33 -14.35
N GLY A 618 -23.08 19.27 -15.19
CA GLY A 618 -23.83 19.72 -16.35
C GLY A 618 -24.44 21.10 -16.19
N ASN A 619 -23.96 22.05 -16.99
CA ASN A 619 -24.34 23.47 -17.00
C ASN A 619 -24.14 24.16 -15.63
N CYS A 620 -23.10 23.76 -14.90
CA CYS A 620 -22.78 24.28 -13.57
C CYS A 620 -22.22 25.71 -13.66
N VAL A 621 -23.05 26.72 -13.33
CA VAL A 621 -22.70 28.15 -13.40
C VAL A 621 -23.12 28.88 -12.13
N GLY A 622 -22.22 29.74 -11.65
CA GLY A 622 -22.24 30.47 -10.40
C GLY A 622 -22.03 29.55 -9.19
N PRO A 623 -21.06 29.83 -8.30
CA PRO A 623 -20.73 28.92 -7.20
C PRO A 623 -21.92 28.72 -6.24
N SER A 624 -22.70 29.76 -5.94
CA SER A 624 -23.89 29.67 -5.08
C SER A 624 -25.14 29.13 -5.81
N THR A 625 -25.21 29.22 -7.14
CA THR A 625 -26.38 28.82 -7.96
C THR A 625 -26.27 27.43 -8.56
N CYS A 626 -25.07 26.95 -8.85
CA CYS A 626 -24.87 25.57 -9.28
C CYS A 626 -25.20 24.61 -8.12
N ALA A 627 -26.10 23.66 -8.40
CA ALA A 627 -26.62 22.75 -7.40
C ALA A 627 -25.53 21.84 -6.80
N ALA A 628 -25.59 21.67 -5.48
CA ALA A 628 -24.90 20.61 -4.77
C ALA A 628 -25.30 19.23 -5.35
N GLY A 629 -24.33 18.36 -5.58
CA GLY A 629 -24.57 17.01 -6.07
C GLY A 629 -25.18 16.11 -5.00
N THR A 630 -25.96 15.13 -5.46
CA THR A 630 -26.69 14.17 -4.64
C THR A 630 -26.58 12.76 -5.25
N GLY A 631 -26.08 11.80 -4.46
CA GLY A 631 -25.64 10.52 -5.01
C GLY A 631 -24.56 10.75 -6.08
N LYS A 632 -24.61 10.01 -7.19
CA LYS A 632 -23.56 10.05 -8.23
C LYS A 632 -23.76 11.10 -9.33
N ASN A 633 -24.71 12.03 -9.19
CA ASN A 633 -24.93 13.08 -10.21
C ASN A 633 -23.83 14.18 -10.23
N SER A 634 -22.87 14.11 -9.32
CA SER A 634 -21.60 14.84 -9.31
C SER A 634 -20.44 14.09 -9.96
N SER A 635 -20.65 12.87 -10.47
CA SER A 635 -19.65 12.10 -11.22
C SER A 635 -19.67 12.46 -12.70
N SER A 636 -18.54 12.94 -13.21
CA SER A 636 -18.25 13.05 -14.65
C SER A 636 -18.08 11.67 -15.29
N TYR A 637 -17.69 10.66 -14.50
CA TYR A 637 -17.20 9.34 -14.92
C TYR A 637 -15.93 9.38 -15.80
N LEU A 638 -15.13 10.45 -15.72
CA LEU A 638 -13.82 10.57 -16.36
C LEU A 638 -12.70 10.58 -15.32
N LEU A 639 -11.44 10.46 -15.73
CA LEU A 639 -10.28 10.72 -14.87
C LEU A 639 -9.96 12.22 -14.93
N SER A 640 -10.37 12.96 -13.90
CA SER A 640 -9.99 14.37 -13.74
C SER A 640 -8.50 14.52 -13.39
N TRP A 641 -8.01 15.76 -13.36
CA TRP A 641 -6.57 16.04 -13.18
C TRP A 641 -6.02 15.58 -11.82
N TYR A 642 -6.86 15.54 -10.79
CA TYR A 642 -6.49 15.10 -9.44
C TYR A 642 -7.73 14.69 -8.64
N TYR A 643 -7.51 13.92 -7.57
CA TYR A 643 -8.31 14.06 -6.35
C TYR A 643 -7.37 14.34 -5.18
N ALA A 644 -7.88 14.92 -4.10
CA ALA A 644 -7.06 15.29 -2.95
C ALA A 644 -7.83 15.10 -1.64
N TRP A 645 -7.08 14.85 -0.55
CA TRP A 645 -7.63 14.66 0.78
C TRP A 645 -6.68 15.21 1.85
N GLY A 646 -7.22 15.65 2.97
CA GLY A 646 -6.45 16.25 4.05
C GLY A 646 -7.19 16.27 5.38
N GLY A 647 -6.48 16.60 6.46
CA GLY A 647 -7.05 16.65 7.81
C GLY A 647 -6.14 17.36 8.81
N ALA A 648 -6.74 17.87 9.88
CA ALA A 648 -5.96 18.46 10.96
C ALA A 648 -5.12 17.39 11.67
N ASN A 649 -3.85 17.69 11.95
CA ASN A 649 -3.04 16.91 12.90
C ASN A 649 -3.51 17.14 14.34
N ASP A 650 -4.07 18.32 14.61
CA ASP A 650 -4.66 18.66 15.90
C ASP A 650 -6.06 18.03 16.05
N THR A 651 -6.17 17.07 16.96
CA THR A 651 -7.42 16.36 17.24
C THR A 651 -8.48 17.24 17.90
N SER A 652 -8.12 18.43 18.42
CA SER A 652 -9.08 19.44 18.91
C SER A 652 -9.71 20.28 17.80
N ALA A 653 -9.07 20.37 16.62
CA ALA A 653 -9.65 21.04 15.45
C ALA A 653 -10.71 20.16 14.75
N GLY A 654 -10.55 18.82 14.80
CA GLY A 654 -11.64 17.87 14.57
C GLY A 654 -12.23 17.82 13.15
N TRP A 655 -11.43 18.09 12.12
CA TRP A 655 -11.87 18.06 10.72
C TRP A 655 -10.95 17.28 9.78
N ALA A 656 -11.55 16.74 8.71
CA ALA A 656 -10.88 16.21 7.52
C ALA A 656 -11.75 16.46 6.27
N TRP A 657 -11.13 16.54 5.10
CA TRP A 657 -11.77 16.89 3.82
C TRP A 657 -11.31 16.01 2.64
N ARG A 658 -12.12 15.99 1.58
CA ARG A 658 -11.84 15.35 0.28
C ARG A 658 -12.44 16.18 -0.85
N ILE A 659 -11.73 16.22 -1.98
CA ILE A 659 -12.16 16.82 -3.24
C ILE A 659 -11.80 15.90 -4.40
N GLY A 660 -12.64 15.85 -5.43
CA GLY A 660 -12.22 15.38 -6.76
C GLY A 660 -11.57 16.53 -7.53
N SER A 661 -11.75 16.57 -8.86
CA SER A 661 -11.45 17.75 -9.66
C SER A 661 -12.50 17.96 -10.75
N SER A 662 -12.87 19.22 -10.97
CA SER A 662 -13.84 19.61 -11.99
C SER A 662 -13.25 19.65 -13.39
N HIS A 663 -11.92 19.51 -13.53
CA HIS A 663 -11.16 19.67 -14.77
C HIS A 663 -10.67 18.31 -15.28
N VAL A 664 -10.93 18.01 -16.55
CA VAL A 664 -10.62 16.70 -17.15
C VAL A 664 -9.81 16.91 -18.43
N HIS A 665 -8.69 16.19 -18.55
CA HIS A 665 -7.80 16.21 -19.72
C HIS A 665 -7.87 14.90 -20.51
N GLY A 666 -7.86 14.95 -21.84
CA GLY A 666 -7.84 13.78 -22.71
C GLY A 666 -6.64 12.87 -22.44
N GLY A 667 -5.49 13.47 -22.15
CA GLY A 667 -4.24 12.77 -21.77
C GLY A 667 -4.36 11.86 -20.55
N TYR A 668 -5.31 12.11 -19.64
CA TYR A 668 -5.44 11.38 -18.37
C TYR A 668 -6.28 10.10 -18.50
N GLN A 669 -7.10 9.94 -19.54
CA GLN A 669 -8.06 8.83 -19.59
C GLN A 669 -7.36 7.48 -19.87
N ASN A 670 -7.90 6.39 -19.32
CA ASN A 670 -7.34 5.05 -19.46
C ASN A 670 -8.43 3.98 -19.66
N PRO A 671 -8.86 3.73 -20.91
CA PRO A 671 -9.89 2.74 -21.21
C PRO A 671 -9.49 1.31 -20.87
N LEU A 672 -8.19 0.96 -20.88
CA LEU A 672 -7.78 -0.39 -20.48
C LEU A 672 -7.95 -0.59 -18.97
N ALA A 673 -7.51 0.35 -18.14
CA ALA A 673 -7.73 0.29 -16.69
C ALA A 673 -9.24 0.27 -16.37
N ALA A 674 -10.05 1.11 -17.04
CA ALA A 674 -11.50 1.12 -16.88
C ALA A 674 -12.17 -0.20 -17.31
N TYR A 675 -11.67 -0.84 -18.37
CA TYR A 675 -12.10 -2.18 -18.80
C TYR A 675 -11.70 -3.27 -17.79
N ALA A 676 -10.47 -3.22 -17.29
CA ALA A 676 -9.98 -4.17 -16.30
C ALA A 676 -10.79 -4.12 -15.00
N LEU A 677 -10.96 -2.94 -14.41
CA LEU A 677 -11.71 -2.73 -13.16
C LEU A 677 -13.23 -3.00 -13.29
N SER A 678 -13.78 -2.98 -14.51
CA SER A 678 -15.20 -3.29 -14.75
C SER A 678 -15.48 -4.74 -15.17
N THR A 679 -14.50 -5.46 -15.73
CA THR A 679 -14.74 -6.78 -16.34
C THR A 679 -13.77 -7.91 -15.97
N ASN A 680 -12.50 -7.62 -15.60
CA ASN A 680 -11.58 -8.66 -15.11
C ASN A 680 -12.01 -9.04 -13.68
N ALA A 681 -12.16 -10.34 -13.41
CA ALA A 681 -12.66 -10.86 -12.15
C ALA A 681 -11.72 -10.58 -10.96
N ASP A 682 -10.41 -10.59 -11.19
CA ASP A 682 -9.36 -10.45 -10.17
C ASP A 682 -8.99 -8.97 -9.93
N LEU A 683 -9.23 -8.10 -10.91
CA LEU A 683 -9.11 -6.64 -10.78
C LEU A 683 -10.41 -5.93 -10.36
N LYS A 684 -11.49 -6.68 -10.15
CA LYS A 684 -12.78 -6.10 -9.81
C LYS A 684 -12.74 -5.42 -8.43
N PRO A 685 -13.07 -4.11 -8.32
CA PRO A 685 -13.16 -3.41 -7.04
C PRO A 685 -14.11 -4.10 -6.04
N LYS A 686 -13.80 -4.00 -4.75
CA LYS A 686 -14.51 -4.72 -3.68
C LYS A 686 -15.80 -4.00 -3.26
N SER A 687 -15.89 -2.70 -3.50
CA SER A 687 -17.11 -1.92 -3.32
C SER A 687 -18.29 -2.47 -4.13
N SER A 688 -19.52 -2.27 -3.62
CA SER A 688 -20.72 -2.86 -4.22
C SER A 688 -21.08 -2.26 -5.58
N THR A 689 -20.57 -1.07 -5.91
CA THR A 689 -20.83 -0.36 -7.16
C THR A 689 -19.59 0.01 -7.97
N GLY A 690 -18.36 -0.15 -7.45
CA GLY A 690 -17.14 0.34 -8.12
C GLY A 690 -16.96 -0.19 -9.54
N ALA A 691 -17.12 -1.50 -9.76
CA ALA A 691 -17.05 -2.10 -11.09
C ALA A 691 -18.10 -1.55 -12.08
N ALA A 692 -19.27 -1.13 -11.59
CA ALA A 692 -20.33 -0.54 -12.42
C ALA A 692 -20.04 0.94 -12.74
N ASP A 693 -19.41 1.68 -11.81
CA ASP A 693 -18.88 3.02 -12.09
C ASP A 693 -17.78 2.96 -13.16
N TRP A 694 -16.88 1.98 -13.08
CA TRP A 694 -15.85 1.77 -14.10
C TRP A 694 -16.40 1.34 -15.47
N GLY A 695 -17.47 0.55 -15.53
CA GLY A 695 -18.15 0.24 -16.79
C GLY A 695 -18.82 1.47 -17.42
N THR A 696 -19.34 2.36 -16.58
CA THR A 696 -19.85 3.67 -16.98
C THR A 696 -18.70 4.57 -17.46
N SER A 697 -17.57 4.57 -16.74
CA SER A 697 -16.37 5.34 -17.09
C SER A 697 -15.73 4.90 -18.40
N LEU A 698 -15.57 3.60 -18.64
CA LEU A 698 -15.09 3.06 -19.91
C LEU A 698 -15.89 3.61 -21.10
N THR A 699 -17.21 3.59 -20.98
CA THR A 699 -18.11 4.13 -22.01
C THR A 699 -17.87 5.63 -22.18
N ARG A 700 -17.89 6.39 -21.08
CA ARG A 700 -17.74 7.84 -21.04
C ARG A 700 -16.39 8.33 -21.57
N GLN A 701 -15.30 7.61 -21.30
CA GLN A 701 -13.96 7.94 -21.81
C GLN A 701 -13.88 7.78 -23.33
N LEU A 702 -14.49 6.73 -23.90
CA LEU A 702 -14.55 6.53 -25.36
C LEU A 702 -15.43 7.60 -26.04
N GLU A 703 -16.55 7.99 -25.42
CA GLU A 703 -17.36 9.14 -25.84
C GLU A 703 -16.55 10.44 -25.83
N PHE A 704 -15.77 10.69 -24.76
CA PHE A 704 -14.95 11.89 -24.58
C PHE A 704 -13.82 11.98 -25.61
N TYR A 705 -13.12 10.88 -25.86
CA TYR A 705 -12.14 10.80 -26.94
C TYR A 705 -12.74 11.07 -28.32
N ARG A 706 -13.94 10.53 -28.59
CA ARG A 706 -14.62 10.78 -29.87
C ARG A 706 -15.08 12.24 -29.99
N TRP A 707 -15.48 12.87 -28.89
CA TRP A 707 -15.88 14.27 -28.84
C TRP A 707 -14.70 15.25 -28.99
N LEU A 708 -13.53 14.94 -28.42
CA LEU A 708 -12.33 15.78 -28.52
C LEU A 708 -11.54 15.59 -29.82
N GLN A 709 -11.90 14.60 -30.64
CA GLN A 709 -11.17 14.30 -31.87
C GLN A 709 -11.37 15.40 -32.93
N SER A 710 -10.31 16.15 -33.20
CA SER A 710 -10.22 17.20 -34.23
C SER A 710 -10.62 16.74 -35.62
N ASN A 711 -10.87 17.71 -36.51
CA ASN A 711 -11.08 17.53 -37.93
C ASN A 711 -9.93 16.73 -38.58
N GLU A 712 -8.67 16.93 -38.16
CA GLU A 712 -7.52 16.22 -38.72
C GLU A 712 -7.35 14.83 -38.09
N GLY A 713 -7.41 14.70 -36.75
CA GLY A 713 -7.43 13.38 -36.07
C GLY A 713 -6.88 13.33 -34.65
N ALA A 714 -6.10 14.33 -34.23
CA ALA A 714 -5.59 14.49 -32.86
C ALA A 714 -6.73 14.76 -31.84
N ILE A 715 -6.44 14.54 -30.56
CA ILE A 715 -7.38 14.72 -29.44
C ILE A 715 -7.14 16.06 -28.74
N ALA A 716 -8.14 16.95 -28.72
CA ALA A 716 -8.06 18.24 -28.04
C ALA A 716 -8.08 18.11 -26.50
N GLY A 717 -7.80 19.22 -25.79
CA GLY A 717 -7.50 19.24 -24.35
C GLY A 717 -8.52 18.53 -23.46
N GLY A 718 -9.74 19.05 -23.36
CA GLY A 718 -10.75 18.39 -22.52
C GLY A 718 -11.98 19.23 -22.19
N ALA A 719 -12.39 19.17 -20.93
CA ALA A 719 -13.56 19.89 -20.44
C ALA A 719 -13.48 20.20 -18.95
N THR A 720 -14.27 21.18 -18.51
CA THR A 720 -14.46 21.50 -17.09
C THR A 720 -15.93 21.65 -16.69
N ASN A 721 -16.28 21.18 -15.48
CA ASN A 721 -17.54 21.50 -14.81
C ASN A 721 -17.45 22.82 -14.01
N SER A 722 -16.25 23.37 -13.82
CA SER A 722 -15.99 24.62 -13.11
C SER A 722 -15.22 25.58 -14.02
N TRP A 723 -15.94 26.44 -14.75
CA TRP A 723 -15.27 27.42 -15.63
C TRP A 723 -14.38 28.36 -14.81
N ALA A 724 -13.12 28.52 -15.26
CA ALA A 724 -12.04 29.19 -14.53
C ALA A 724 -11.87 28.70 -13.07
N GLY A 725 -12.23 27.43 -12.79
CA GLY A 725 -12.11 26.80 -11.47
C GLY A 725 -12.96 27.43 -10.34
N ARG A 726 -13.81 28.40 -10.67
CA ARG A 726 -14.71 29.12 -9.75
C ARG A 726 -16.18 29.13 -10.19
N TYR A 727 -16.57 28.12 -10.98
CA TYR A 727 -17.92 27.98 -11.56
C TYR A 727 -18.38 29.25 -12.30
N ALA A 728 -17.48 29.93 -13.01
CA ALA A 728 -17.79 31.17 -13.71
C ALA A 728 -18.76 30.94 -14.89
N THR A 729 -19.24 32.02 -15.50
CA THR A 729 -19.99 31.92 -16.75
C THR A 729 -19.01 31.75 -17.92
N PRO A 730 -19.10 30.67 -18.72
CA PRO A 730 -18.27 30.48 -19.90
C PRO A 730 -18.69 31.42 -21.04
N PRO A 731 -17.86 31.56 -22.10
CA PRO A 731 -18.27 32.26 -23.32
C PRO A 731 -19.60 31.75 -23.90
N THR A 732 -20.38 32.66 -24.48
CA THR A 732 -21.66 32.29 -25.09
C THR A 732 -21.43 31.40 -26.30
N GLY A 733 -22.00 30.20 -26.28
CA GLY A 733 -21.86 29.20 -27.34
C GLY A 733 -20.78 28.14 -27.11
N THR A 734 -20.02 28.19 -26.01
CA THR A 734 -19.01 27.16 -25.68
C THR A 734 -19.63 25.75 -25.73
N PRO A 735 -19.11 24.84 -26.56
CA PRO A 735 -19.62 23.48 -26.70
C PRO A 735 -19.53 22.68 -25.39
N THR A 736 -20.39 21.67 -25.25
CA THR A 736 -20.44 20.86 -24.03
C THR A 736 -20.37 19.36 -24.24
N PHE A 737 -19.85 18.67 -23.23
CA PHE A 737 -19.85 17.21 -23.08
C PHE A 737 -20.58 16.84 -21.80
N TYR A 738 -21.79 16.28 -21.92
CA TYR A 738 -22.73 16.08 -20.79
C TYR A 738 -22.97 17.36 -19.96
N GLY A 739 -22.81 18.54 -20.57
CA GLY A 739 -22.93 19.85 -19.94
C GLY A 739 -21.66 20.34 -19.20
N MET A 740 -20.54 19.60 -19.22
CA MET A 740 -19.21 20.17 -18.94
C MET A 740 -18.75 20.97 -20.16
N TYR A 741 -18.09 22.10 -19.97
CA TYR A 741 -17.71 23.03 -21.04
C TYR A 741 -16.37 22.64 -21.67
N TYR A 742 -16.26 22.74 -23.00
CA TYR A 742 -15.02 22.51 -23.73
C TYR A 742 -13.90 23.45 -23.26
N ASP A 743 -12.75 22.85 -22.99
CA ASP A 743 -11.52 23.53 -22.60
C ASP A 743 -10.37 23.04 -23.51
N GLN A 744 -9.66 23.99 -24.11
CA GLN A 744 -8.53 23.73 -25.00
C GLN A 744 -7.28 23.32 -24.22
N GLN A 745 -7.16 23.78 -22.97
CA GLN A 745 -5.97 23.73 -22.14
C GLN A 745 -6.32 23.48 -20.65
N PRO A 746 -7.01 22.35 -20.31
CA PRO A 746 -7.41 22.05 -18.94
C PRO A 746 -6.29 22.21 -17.91
N VAL A 747 -6.63 22.86 -16.80
CA VAL A 747 -5.77 23.14 -15.62
C VAL A 747 -4.64 24.13 -15.88
N TYR A 748 -3.66 23.82 -16.73
CA TYR A 748 -2.46 24.65 -16.89
C TYR A 748 -2.41 25.44 -18.20
N HIS A 749 -2.02 26.72 -18.07
CA HIS A 749 -1.94 27.71 -19.14
C HIS A 749 -0.52 28.21 -19.42
N ASP A 750 0.44 28.01 -18.50
CA ASP A 750 1.87 28.26 -18.71
C ASP A 750 2.71 26.99 -18.43
N PRO A 751 2.99 26.16 -19.46
CA PRO A 751 2.43 26.20 -20.81
C PRO A 751 0.99 25.65 -20.87
N PRO A 752 0.23 25.92 -21.97
CA PRO A 752 -1.06 25.30 -22.22
C PRO A 752 -0.98 23.76 -22.23
N SER A 753 -1.69 23.10 -21.32
CA SER A 753 -1.50 21.67 -21.01
C SER A 753 -1.54 20.72 -22.22
N ASN A 754 -2.48 20.93 -23.16
CA ASN A 754 -2.59 20.08 -24.36
C ASN A 754 -1.73 20.54 -25.55
N GLN A 755 -0.76 21.45 -25.37
CA GLN A 755 0.22 21.74 -26.41
C GLN A 755 1.24 20.61 -26.58
N TRP A 756 1.46 19.77 -25.56
CA TRP A 756 2.47 18.71 -25.62
C TRP A 756 1.96 17.45 -26.32
N PHE A 757 2.67 17.00 -27.37
CA PHE A 757 2.33 15.78 -28.11
C PHE A 757 2.42 14.49 -27.27
N GLY A 758 3.19 14.47 -26.18
CA GLY A 758 3.30 13.30 -25.30
C GLY A 758 1.95 12.80 -24.75
N PHE A 759 1.05 13.73 -24.41
CA PHE A 759 -0.32 13.39 -24.03
C PHE A 759 -1.10 12.68 -25.14
N GLN A 760 -0.80 12.90 -26.42
CA GLN A 760 -1.41 12.15 -27.52
C GLN A 760 -0.93 10.70 -27.52
N ALA A 761 0.37 10.48 -27.33
CA ALA A 761 0.99 9.15 -27.35
C ALA A 761 0.53 8.29 -26.17
N TRP A 762 0.73 8.74 -24.92
CA TRP A 762 0.31 8.00 -23.72
C TRP A 762 -1.19 7.69 -23.69
N SER A 763 -2.01 8.64 -24.12
CA SER A 763 -3.47 8.50 -24.18
C SER A 763 -3.91 7.47 -25.21
N MET A 764 -3.43 7.59 -26.45
CA MET A 764 -3.85 6.71 -27.54
C MET A 764 -3.26 5.32 -27.43
N GLU A 765 -2.15 5.14 -26.70
CA GLU A 765 -1.65 3.81 -26.33
C GLU A 765 -2.69 3.04 -25.51
N ARG A 766 -3.24 3.64 -24.46
CA ARG A 766 -4.29 3.05 -23.61
C ARG A 766 -5.56 2.71 -24.41
N VAL A 767 -5.87 3.49 -25.45
CA VAL A 767 -6.97 3.19 -26.40
C VAL A 767 -6.58 2.04 -27.34
N ALA A 768 -5.34 2.00 -27.82
CA ALA A 768 -4.82 0.96 -28.72
C ALA A 768 -4.72 -0.40 -28.02
N GLU A 769 -4.29 -0.45 -26.76
CA GLU A 769 -4.31 -1.65 -25.92
C GLU A 769 -5.74 -2.17 -25.70
N TYR A 770 -6.67 -1.29 -25.31
CA TYR A 770 -8.07 -1.65 -25.15
C TYR A 770 -8.70 -2.17 -26.45
N TYR A 771 -8.38 -1.54 -27.60
CA TYR A 771 -8.76 -2.05 -28.92
C TYR A 771 -8.09 -3.40 -29.23
N GLN A 772 -6.81 -3.57 -28.92
CA GLN A 772 -6.05 -4.80 -29.17
C GLN A 772 -6.60 -5.99 -28.38
N GLN A 773 -7.01 -5.78 -27.13
CA GLN A 773 -7.71 -6.80 -26.35
C GLN A 773 -9.11 -7.05 -26.93
N THR A 774 -9.99 -6.04 -26.90
CA THR A 774 -11.44 -6.24 -27.09
C THR A 774 -11.93 -6.24 -28.54
N GLY A 775 -11.19 -5.60 -29.46
CA GLY A 775 -11.67 -5.31 -30.82
C GLY A 775 -12.75 -4.22 -30.88
N ASN A 776 -12.97 -3.44 -29.81
CA ASN A 776 -14.03 -2.44 -29.71
C ASN A 776 -14.03 -1.45 -30.90
N ALA A 777 -15.20 -1.31 -31.55
CA ALA A 777 -15.36 -0.50 -32.76
C ALA A 777 -15.27 1.03 -32.53
N ALA A 778 -15.66 1.54 -31.36
CA ALA A 778 -15.52 2.95 -31.02
C ALA A 778 -14.05 3.32 -30.78
N ALA A 779 -13.31 2.48 -30.05
CA ALA A 779 -11.87 2.61 -29.88
C ALA A 779 -11.16 2.55 -31.25
N LYS A 780 -11.53 1.60 -32.12
CA LYS A 780 -11.02 1.53 -33.50
C LYS A 780 -11.29 2.81 -34.30
N ALA A 781 -12.51 3.36 -34.21
CA ALA A 781 -12.88 4.56 -34.97
C ALA A 781 -12.10 5.82 -34.55
N VAL A 782 -11.74 5.93 -33.26
CA VAL A 782 -10.82 6.98 -32.79
C VAL A 782 -9.41 6.73 -33.34
N LEU A 783 -8.89 5.52 -33.16
CA LEU A 783 -7.53 5.14 -33.57
C LEU A 783 -7.29 5.23 -35.08
N ASP A 784 -8.23 4.78 -35.92
CA ASP A 784 -8.09 4.83 -37.38
C ASP A 784 -7.79 6.25 -37.88
N LYS A 785 -8.50 7.24 -37.32
CA LYS A 785 -8.30 8.65 -37.67
C LYS A 785 -7.04 9.22 -37.02
N TRP A 786 -6.80 8.93 -35.73
CA TRP A 786 -5.62 9.43 -35.02
C TRP A 786 -4.31 8.90 -35.60
N VAL A 787 -4.21 7.59 -35.87
CA VAL A 787 -3.04 6.95 -36.45
C VAL A 787 -2.78 7.47 -37.86
N SER A 788 -3.81 7.67 -38.69
CA SER A 788 -3.65 8.29 -40.01
C SER A 788 -3.13 9.73 -39.93
N TRP A 789 -3.54 10.50 -38.92
CA TRP A 789 -3.02 11.85 -38.68
C TRP A 789 -1.56 11.80 -38.20
N ALA A 790 -1.26 11.04 -37.14
CA ALA A 790 0.08 10.97 -36.56
C ALA A 790 1.14 10.44 -37.56
N LEU A 791 0.79 9.43 -38.37
CA LEU A 791 1.66 8.94 -39.45
C LEU A 791 1.89 10.00 -40.53
N SER A 792 0.91 10.86 -40.83
CA SER A 792 1.08 12.00 -41.75
C SER A 792 1.95 13.14 -41.19
N LYS A 793 2.30 13.07 -39.90
CA LYS A 793 3.14 14.02 -39.16
C LYS A 793 4.41 13.35 -38.60
N THR A 794 4.81 12.19 -39.12
CA THR A 794 6.02 11.48 -38.69
C THR A 794 6.97 11.34 -39.87
N THR A 795 8.23 11.74 -39.66
CA THR A 795 9.31 11.56 -40.65
C THR A 795 10.28 10.51 -40.13
N ILE A 796 10.55 9.49 -40.95
CA ILE A 796 11.67 8.56 -40.77
C ILE A 796 12.72 8.91 -41.83
N ASN A 797 13.92 9.25 -41.40
CA ASN A 797 15.01 9.67 -42.28
C ASN A 797 15.77 8.46 -42.86
N PRO A 798 16.47 8.61 -44.01
CA PRO A 798 17.21 7.51 -44.63
C PRO A 798 18.39 6.95 -43.80
N ASP A 799 18.84 7.67 -42.78
CA ASP A 799 19.87 7.25 -41.81
C ASP A 799 19.27 6.52 -40.59
N GLY A 800 17.94 6.41 -40.49
CA GLY A 800 17.24 5.81 -39.36
C GLY A 800 16.95 6.78 -38.21
N THR A 801 17.38 8.05 -38.28
CA THR A 801 16.85 9.08 -37.37
C THR A 801 15.38 9.39 -37.70
N TYR A 802 14.68 10.08 -36.82
CA TYR A 802 13.27 10.41 -37.00
C TYR A 802 12.91 11.78 -36.44
N GLN A 803 11.74 12.28 -36.86
CA GLN A 803 11.07 13.43 -36.27
C GLN A 803 9.58 13.12 -36.08
N ILE A 804 9.10 13.34 -34.86
CA ILE A 804 7.69 13.27 -34.45
C ILE A 804 7.22 14.68 -34.03
N PRO A 805 5.91 14.97 -33.95
CA PRO A 805 5.43 16.24 -33.44
C PRO A 805 5.90 16.49 -32.00
N SER A 806 6.14 17.76 -31.63
CA SER A 806 6.45 18.14 -30.24
C SER A 806 5.37 19.07 -29.68
N THR A 807 5.27 20.28 -30.22
CA THR A 807 4.29 21.29 -29.83
C THR A 807 3.10 21.31 -30.80
N LEU A 808 1.90 21.28 -30.25
CA LEU A 808 0.61 21.33 -30.94
C LEU A 808 -0.06 22.68 -30.69
N GLN A 809 -0.54 23.31 -31.76
CA GLN A 809 -1.39 24.50 -31.69
C GLN A 809 -2.82 24.12 -32.09
N TRP A 810 -3.78 24.57 -31.27
CA TRP A 810 -5.20 24.26 -31.41
C TRP A 810 -5.99 25.51 -31.78
N SER A 811 -7.04 25.34 -32.58
CA SER A 811 -7.97 26.44 -32.91
C SER A 811 -9.38 25.92 -33.19
N GLY A 812 -10.36 26.80 -32.97
CA GLY A 812 -11.77 26.42 -33.05
C GLY A 812 -12.22 25.51 -31.90
N GLN A 813 -13.34 24.80 -32.09
CA GLN A 813 -14.03 24.08 -31.00
C GLN A 813 -14.79 22.84 -31.55
N PRO A 814 -14.99 21.76 -30.76
CA PRO A 814 -15.78 20.61 -31.17
C PRO A 814 -17.27 20.96 -31.32
N ASP A 815 -18.06 20.09 -31.95
CA ASP A 815 -19.52 20.18 -31.87
C ASP A 815 -19.99 19.87 -30.42
N THR A 816 -21.12 20.39 -29.96
CA THR A 816 -21.70 19.94 -28.67
C THR A 816 -22.05 18.45 -28.74
N TRP A 817 -21.66 17.68 -27.72
CA TRP A 817 -21.79 16.23 -27.72
C TRP A 817 -23.25 15.77 -27.75
N ASN A 818 -23.52 14.80 -28.65
CA ASN A 818 -24.76 14.06 -28.70
C ASN A 818 -24.45 12.59 -28.98
N ALA A 819 -24.55 11.73 -27.95
CA ALA A 819 -24.26 10.30 -28.08
C ALA A 819 -25.12 9.56 -29.14
N SER A 820 -26.31 10.09 -29.49
CA SER A 820 -27.17 9.51 -30.52
C SER A 820 -26.83 9.97 -31.94
N SER A 821 -26.08 11.07 -32.09
CA SER A 821 -25.63 11.61 -33.36
C SER A 821 -24.34 12.43 -33.13
N PRO A 822 -23.19 11.77 -32.93
CA PRO A 822 -21.93 12.46 -32.65
C PRO A 822 -21.54 13.46 -33.74
N GLY A 823 -20.91 14.55 -33.31
CA GLY A 823 -20.41 15.60 -34.19
C GLY A 823 -19.38 15.14 -35.22
N ALA A 824 -19.18 15.99 -36.23
CA ALA A 824 -18.10 15.85 -37.21
C ALA A 824 -16.83 16.58 -36.76
N ASN A 825 -16.95 17.53 -35.81
CA ASN A 825 -15.88 18.40 -35.33
C ASN A 825 -15.16 19.17 -36.45
N SER A 826 -15.90 19.52 -37.51
CA SER A 826 -15.34 20.14 -38.73
C SER A 826 -14.73 21.53 -38.53
N GLY A 827 -14.98 22.16 -37.38
CA GLY A 827 -14.39 23.43 -36.95
C GLY A 827 -13.43 23.32 -35.75
N LEU A 828 -12.95 22.12 -35.40
CA LEU A 828 -11.91 21.90 -34.40
C LEU A 828 -10.62 21.48 -35.11
N HIS A 829 -9.57 22.30 -35.03
CA HIS A 829 -8.35 22.10 -35.81
C HIS A 829 -7.09 21.99 -34.94
N VAL A 830 -6.15 21.17 -35.41
CA VAL A 830 -4.78 21.06 -34.86
C VAL A 830 -3.73 21.37 -35.93
N THR A 831 -2.66 22.05 -35.51
CA THR A 831 -1.44 22.21 -36.30
C THR A 831 -0.23 21.81 -35.46
N VAL A 832 0.79 21.22 -36.09
CA VAL A 832 2.07 20.93 -35.46
C VAL A 832 2.96 22.15 -35.66
N ALA A 833 3.44 22.74 -34.58
CA ALA A 833 4.28 23.94 -34.63
C ALA A 833 5.76 23.59 -34.83
N ASP A 834 6.22 22.53 -34.17
CA ASP A 834 7.60 22.04 -34.22
C ASP A 834 7.67 20.51 -34.03
N TYR A 835 8.88 19.98 -34.17
CA TYR A 835 9.16 18.55 -34.22
C TYR A 835 10.35 18.19 -33.34
N THR A 836 10.31 17.00 -32.73
CA THR A 836 11.32 16.47 -31.82
C THR A 836 11.76 15.06 -32.20
N ASN A 837 12.92 14.66 -31.68
CA ASN A 837 13.40 13.28 -31.63
C ASN A 837 13.30 12.67 -30.21
N ASP A 838 12.47 13.26 -29.33
CA ASP A 838 12.13 12.75 -27.99
C ASP A 838 11.91 11.23 -28.01
N VAL A 839 12.67 10.53 -27.18
CA VAL A 839 12.76 9.07 -27.13
C VAL A 839 11.64 8.43 -26.31
N GLY A 840 11.15 9.10 -25.27
CA GLY A 840 10.04 8.61 -24.44
C GLY A 840 8.72 8.70 -25.20
N VAL A 841 8.44 9.88 -25.78
CA VAL A 841 7.24 10.10 -26.59
C VAL A 841 7.26 9.25 -27.87
N ALA A 842 8.43 9.06 -28.50
CA ALA A 842 8.56 8.13 -29.63
C ALA A 842 8.31 6.67 -29.24
N ALA A 843 8.67 6.25 -28.02
CA ALA A 843 8.41 4.91 -27.52
C ALA A 843 6.91 4.67 -27.23
N ALA A 844 6.24 5.58 -26.53
CA ALA A 844 4.78 5.53 -26.34
C ALA A 844 4.02 5.55 -27.69
N TYR A 845 4.49 6.34 -28.65
CA TYR A 845 3.93 6.35 -29.99
C TYR A 845 4.19 5.02 -30.73
N ALA A 846 5.39 4.45 -30.63
CA ALA A 846 5.70 3.13 -31.18
C ALA A 846 4.85 2.01 -30.54
N LYS A 847 4.56 2.06 -29.23
CA LYS A 847 3.60 1.15 -28.58
C LYS A 847 2.18 1.34 -29.11
N THR A 848 1.70 2.58 -29.20
CA THR A 848 0.39 2.91 -29.77
C THR A 848 0.21 2.31 -31.17
N LEU A 849 1.20 2.55 -32.04
CA LEU A 849 1.23 1.97 -33.39
C LEU A 849 1.32 0.44 -33.36
N SER A 850 2.03 -0.16 -32.40
CA SER A 850 2.21 -1.61 -32.28
C SER A 850 0.92 -2.33 -31.88
N TYR A 851 0.26 -1.91 -30.79
CA TYR A 851 -1.03 -2.47 -30.36
C TYR A 851 -2.11 -2.27 -31.45
N TYR A 852 -2.17 -1.09 -32.07
CA TYR A 852 -3.09 -0.84 -33.18
C TYR A 852 -2.80 -1.73 -34.40
N ALA A 853 -1.53 -1.84 -34.84
CA ALA A 853 -1.15 -2.66 -36.00
C ALA A 853 -1.43 -4.15 -35.77
N ALA A 854 -1.15 -4.67 -34.58
CA ALA A 854 -1.36 -6.07 -34.23
C ALA A 854 -2.85 -6.50 -34.32
N LYS A 855 -3.79 -5.57 -34.06
CA LYS A 855 -5.23 -5.83 -34.14
C LYS A 855 -5.86 -5.47 -35.49
N SER A 856 -5.36 -4.41 -36.14
CA SER A 856 -5.92 -3.89 -37.40
C SER A 856 -5.30 -4.51 -38.66
N GLY A 857 -4.10 -5.08 -38.56
CA GLY A 857 -3.28 -5.48 -39.71
C GLY A 857 -2.62 -4.32 -40.44
N ASN A 858 -2.65 -3.08 -39.90
CA ASN A 858 -2.10 -1.91 -40.58
C ASN A 858 -0.56 -1.99 -40.70
N THR A 859 -0.10 -2.19 -41.94
CA THR A 859 1.33 -2.37 -42.27
C THR A 859 2.15 -1.10 -42.10
N GLN A 860 1.61 0.08 -42.42
CA GLN A 860 2.33 1.35 -42.26
C GLN A 860 2.57 1.64 -40.76
N ALA A 861 1.59 1.37 -39.91
CA ALA A 861 1.74 1.47 -38.46
C ALA A 861 2.83 0.50 -37.95
N LYS A 862 2.79 -0.78 -38.37
CA LYS A 862 3.83 -1.77 -38.02
C LYS A 862 5.24 -1.31 -38.42
N THR A 863 5.41 -0.90 -39.68
CA THR A 863 6.72 -0.48 -40.21
C THR A 863 7.23 0.78 -39.53
N THR A 864 6.36 1.75 -39.24
CA THR A 864 6.75 3.01 -38.58
C THR A 864 7.11 2.75 -37.11
N ALA A 865 6.34 1.93 -36.39
CA ALA A 865 6.70 1.50 -35.03
C ALA A 865 8.08 0.83 -34.99
N LYS A 866 8.34 -0.11 -35.92
CA LYS A 866 9.63 -0.78 -36.04
C LYS A 866 10.76 0.23 -36.28
N ALA A 867 10.55 1.18 -37.19
CA ALA A 867 11.54 2.18 -37.58
C ALA A 867 11.88 3.17 -36.46
N LEU A 868 10.90 3.62 -35.66
CA LEU A 868 11.14 4.46 -34.48
C LEU A 868 12.03 3.71 -33.45
N LEU A 869 11.70 2.45 -33.18
CA LEU A 869 12.45 1.61 -32.23
C LEU A 869 13.86 1.25 -32.73
N ASP A 870 14.02 0.93 -34.02
CA ASP A 870 15.35 0.75 -34.63
C ASP A 870 16.15 2.06 -34.62
N GLY A 871 15.51 3.19 -34.92
CA GLY A 871 16.14 4.50 -34.94
C GLY A 871 16.69 4.92 -33.59
N MET A 872 15.89 4.79 -32.52
CA MET A 872 16.33 4.97 -31.14
C MET A 872 17.48 4.04 -30.78
N TRP A 873 17.32 2.74 -31.05
CA TRP A 873 18.31 1.73 -30.70
C TRP A 873 19.66 1.92 -31.38
N SER A 874 19.66 2.37 -32.64
CA SER A 874 20.87 2.51 -33.46
C SER A 874 21.57 3.86 -33.35
N ASN A 875 20.86 4.94 -33.03
CA ASN A 875 21.41 6.30 -33.07
C ASN A 875 21.56 6.99 -31.71
N TYR A 876 20.76 6.60 -30.70
CA TYR A 876 20.59 7.39 -29.47
C TYR A 876 20.98 6.63 -28.18
N GLN A 877 21.80 5.57 -28.29
CA GLN A 877 22.29 4.83 -27.12
C GLN A 877 23.54 5.44 -26.50
N ASP A 878 23.62 5.38 -25.16
CA ASP A 878 24.85 5.60 -24.40
C ASP A 878 25.04 4.54 -23.29
N GLY A 879 25.85 4.85 -22.26
CA GLY A 879 26.09 3.96 -21.12
C GLY A 879 25.00 3.95 -20.04
N LEU A 880 24.15 4.98 -19.98
CA LEU A 880 23.06 5.10 -19.03
C LEU A 880 21.75 4.56 -19.61
N GLY A 881 21.47 4.78 -20.90
CA GLY A 881 20.19 4.36 -21.50
C GLY A 881 20.11 4.55 -23.02
N ILE A 882 19.00 5.17 -23.43
CA ILE A 882 18.73 5.73 -24.75
C ILE A 882 18.24 7.17 -24.54
N ALA A 883 18.97 8.17 -25.02
CA ALA A 883 18.63 9.58 -24.82
C ALA A 883 19.16 10.48 -25.95
N VAL A 884 18.57 11.67 -26.08
CA VAL A 884 18.93 12.67 -27.10
C VAL A 884 19.30 14.01 -26.44
N PRO A 885 20.22 14.80 -27.02
CA PRO A 885 20.47 16.15 -26.56
C PRO A 885 19.27 17.07 -26.84
N GLU A 886 18.63 17.57 -25.79
CA GLU A 886 17.61 18.61 -25.84
C GLU A 886 18.20 19.97 -25.44
N THR A 887 17.57 21.08 -25.85
CA THR A 887 18.02 22.45 -25.54
C THR A 887 16.98 23.15 -24.66
N ARG A 888 17.35 23.51 -23.44
CA ARG A 888 16.45 24.06 -22.43
C ARG A 888 16.46 25.59 -22.45
N ALA A 889 15.85 26.15 -23.49
CA ALA A 889 15.71 27.60 -23.63
C ALA A 889 14.87 28.23 -22.51
N ASP A 890 13.98 27.44 -21.90
CA ASP A 890 13.17 27.73 -20.72
C ASP A 890 13.98 27.93 -19.43
N TYR A 891 15.25 27.50 -19.39
CA TYR A 891 16.11 27.67 -18.20
C TYR A 891 16.63 29.11 -18.02
N ASN A 892 16.12 30.07 -18.79
CA ASN A 892 16.22 31.49 -18.45
C ASN A 892 15.34 31.86 -17.25
N ARG A 893 14.31 31.05 -16.93
CA ARG A 893 13.38 31.23 -15.80
C ARG A 893 13.94 30.84 -14.44
N PHE A 894 15.19 30.38 -14.33
CA PHE A 894 15.82 30.08 -13.04
C PHE A 894 15.92 31.33 -12.11
N ASP A 895 15.98 32.53 -12.68
CA ASP A 895 15.95 33.82 -11.96
C ASP A 895 14.56 34.52 -12.01
N ASP A 896 13.50 33.85 -12.51
CA ASP A 896 12.14 34.40 -12.48
C ASP A 896 11.67 34.65 -11.03
N SER A 897 10.93 35.75 -10.84
CA SER A 897 10.39 36.13 -9.53
C SER A 897 9.22 35.25 -9.13
N VAL A 898 9.32 34.58 -7.99
CA VAL A 898 8.23 33.80 -7.40
C VAL A 898 7.34 34.74 -6.59
N TYR A 899 6.04 34.79 -6.91
CA TYR A 899 5.12 35.63 -6.14
C TYR A 899 5.01 35.16 -4.69
N VAL A 900 5.16 36.11 -3.76
CA VAL A 900 4.91 35.95 -2.33
C VAL A 900 4.20 37.22 -1.84
N PRO A 901 3.09 37.13 -1.07
CA PRO A 901 2.32 38.29 -0.66
C PRO A 901 3.13 39.36 0.07
N SER A 902 2.84 40.64 -0.19
CA SER A 902 3.54 41.77 0.43
C SER A 902 3.41 41.75 1.96
N GLY A 903 4.53 41.66 2.66
CA GLY A 903 4.59 41.57 4.13
C GLY A 903 4.54 40.15 4.68
N TRP A 904 4.29 39.13 3.86
CA TRP A 904 4.52 37.73 4.23
C TRP A 904 6.03 37.44 4.19
N SER A 905 6.54 36.67 5.16
CA SER A 905 7.95 36.26 5.21
C SER A 905 8.09 34.91 5.90
N GLY A 906 8.99 34.07 5.38
CA GLY A 906 9.23 32.72 5.88
C GLY A 906 10.60 32.14 5.50
N LYS A 907 10.81 30.87 5.84
CA LYS A 907 12.07 30.14 5.60
C LYS A 907 11.86 28.74 5.02
N MET A 908 12.62 28.42 3.98
CA MET A 908 12.81 27.03 3.52
C MET A 908 13.67 26.27 4.55
N PRO A 909 13.65 24.92 4.59
CA PRO A 909 14.37 24.16 5.62
C PRO A 909 15.90 24.31 5.60
N ASN A 910 16.48 24.63 4.45
CA ASN A 910 17.91 24.96 4.29
C ASN A 910 18.28 26.37 4.80
N GLY A 911 17.29 27.22 5.13
CA GLY A 911 17.48 28.60 5.56
C GLY A 911 17.30 29.66 4.47
N ASP A 912 16.93 29.30 3.23
CA ASP A 912 16.59 30.27 2.17
C ASP A 912 15.40 31.15 2.59
N THR A 913 15.38 32.40 2.10
CA THR A 913 14.36 33.38 2.50
C THR A 913 13.22 33.40 1.50
N ILE A 914 12.02 33.12 2.02
CA ILE A 914 10.77 33.20 1.28
C ILE A 914 10.15 34.57 1.58
N ASN A 915 10.11 35.49 0.60
CA ASN A 915 9.52 36.83 0.73
C ASN A 915 9.18 37.41 -0.65
N SER A 916 8.61 38.63 -0.71
CA SER A 916 8.22 39.29 -1.97
C SER A 916 9.37 39.77 -2.88
N SER A 917 10.58 39.21 -2.72
CA SER A 917 11.74 39.37 -3.61
C SER A 917 12.41 38.03 -3.96
N SER A 918 11.76 36.91 -3.64
CA SER A 918 12.25 35.57 -3.95
C SER A 918 12.19 35.27 -5.46
N THR A 919 13.16 34.49 -5.95
CA THR A 919 13.18 33.91 -7.29
C THR A 919 13.13 32.38 -7.22
N PHE A 920 12.90 31.69 -8.35
CA PHE A 920 12.92 30.21 -8.40
C PHE A 920 14.19 29.65 -7.73
N THR A 921 15.36 30.19 -8.11
CA THR A 921 16.67 29.84 -7.53
C THR A 921 16.86 30.34 -6.09
N SER A 922 16.27 31.47 -5.69
CA SER A 922 16.43 31.97 -4.31
C SER A 922 15.64 31.17 -3.26
N LEU A 923 14.71 30.31 -3.70
CA LEU A 923 14.00 29.33 -2.85
C LEU A 923 14.65 27.93 -2.89
N ARG A 924 15.61 27.74 -3.80
CA ARG A 924 16.21 26.45 -4.16
C ARG A 924 17.73 26.58 -4.23
N SER A 925 18.37 27.26 -3.27
CA SER A 925 19.80 27.61 -3.37
C SER A 925 20.74 26.40 -3.38
N PHE A 926 20.24 25.21 -3.01
CA PHE A 926 20.92 23.94 -3.22
C PHE A 926 21.37 23.73 -4.67
N TYR A 927 20.62 24.29 -5.65
CA TYR A 927 20.97 24.18 -7.07
C TYR A 927 22.34 24.76 -7.41
N LYS A 928 22.87 25.68 -6.62
CA LYS A 928 24.21 26.27 -6.82
C LYS A 928 25.35 25.28 -6.54
N ASN A 929 25.04 24.11 -5.98
CA ASN A 929 25.96 23.00 -5.78
C ASN A 929 25.81 21.90 -6.85
N ASP A 930 24.88 22.04 -7.80
CA ASP A 930 24.64 21.04 -8.83
C ASP A 930 25.81 20.98 -9.84
N PRO A 931 26.28 19.78 -10.24
CA PRO A 931 27.39 19.64 -11.19
C PRO A 931 27.18 20.37 -12.54
N ALA A 932 25.93 20.57 -12.97
CA ALA A 932 25.57 21.26 -14.20
C ALA A 932 25.23 22.75 -13.99
N TRP A 933 25.23 23.28 -12.76
CA TRP A 933 24.82 24.66 -12.43
C TRP A 933 25.55 25.73 -13.27
N SER A 934 26.84 25.53 -13.55
CA SER A 934 27.65 26.44 -14.39
C SER A 934 27.09 26.65 -15.81
N LYS A 935 26.28 25.72 -16.34
CA LYS A 935 25.53 25.92 -17.61
C LYS A 935 24.46 27.00 -17.46
N ILE A 936 23.77 27.01 -16.31
CA ILE A 936 22.68 27.95 -16.00
C ILE A 936 23.26 29.34 -15.76
N GLU A 937 24.33 29.45 -14.96
CA GLU A 937 25.04 30.72 -14.76
C GLU A 937 25.53 31.32 -16.09
N SER A 938 26.07 30.50 -16.99
CA SER A 938 26.49 30.92 -18.33
C SER A 938 25.32 31.40 -19.19
N TYR A 939 24.15 30.78 -19.09
CA TYR A 939 22.95 31.18 -19.85
C TYR A 939 22.35 32.49 -19.32
N LEU A 940 22.16 32.59 -18.00
CA LEU A 940 21.66 33.80 -17.32
C LEU A 940 22.60 35.00 -17.51
N ALA A 941 23.91 34.76 -17.68
CA ALA A 941 24.88 35.78 -18.08
C ALA A 941 24.82 36.21 -19.56
N GLY A 942 23.83 35.75 -20.33
CA GLY A 942 23.64 36.07 -21.75
C GLY A 942 24.32 35.12 -22.73
N GLY A 943 24.68 33.91 -22.29
CA GLY A 943 25.21 32.84 -23.13
C GLY A 943 24.15 32.16 -24.02
N ALA A 944 24.54 31.05 -24.65
CA ALA A 944 23.60 30.21 -25.39
C ALA A 944 22.73 29.37 -24.43
N ALA A 945 21.51 29.04 -24.86
CA ALA A 945 20.63 28.14 -24.11
C ALA A 945 21.32 26.79 -23.84
N PRO A 946 21.24 26.25 -22.62
CA PRO A 946 21.99 25.07 -22.23
C PRO A 946 21.39 23.80 -22.83
N SER A 947 22.24 22.85 -23.19
CA SER A 947 21.81 21.53 -23.66
C SER A 947 22.14 20.42 -22.67
N PHE A 948 21.24 19.46 -22.58
CA PHE A 948 21.26 18.32 -21.66
C PHE A 948 20.83 17.06 -22.42
N THR A 949 21.28 15.90 -21.96
CA THR A 949 20.85 14.58 -22.44
C THR A 949 20.26 13.87 -21.23
N TYR A 950 18.93 13.80 -21.14
CA TYR A 950 18.26 13.36 -19.91
C TYR A 950 17.84 11.89 -19.93
N HIS A 951 18.12 11.22 -18.82
CA HIS A 951 17.73 9.85 -18.53
C HIS A 951 16.51 9.84 -17.59
N ARG A 952 15.42 10.45 -18.05
CA ARG A 952 14.11 10.41 -17.37
C ARG A 952 13.68 8.96 -17.18
N PHE A 953 13.42 8.53 -15.95
CA PHE A 953 13.12 7.14 -15.63
C PHE A 953 11.89 6.64 -16.40
N TRP A 954 10.83 7.46 -16.48
CA TRP A 954 9.62 7.12 -17.23
C TRP A 954 9.94 6.85 -18.71
N ALA A 955 10.80 7.66 -19.34
CA ALA A 955 11.14 7.53 -20.75
C ALA A 955 11.95 6.27 -21.03
N GLN A 956 12.93 5.94 -20.17
CA GLN A 956 13.70 4.71 -20.30
C GLN A 956 12.82 3.46 -20.10
N ALA A 957 11.89 3.51 -19.13
CA ALA A 957 10.88 2.48 -18.95
C ALA A 957 9.96 2.36 -20.18
N ASP A 958 9.50 3.48 -20.76
CA ASP A 958 8.66 3.53 -21.96
C ASP A 958 9.36 2.88 -23.17
N ILE A 959 10.64 3.19 -23.39
CA ILE A 959 11.46 2.61 -24.46
C ILE A 959 11.64 1.11 -24.26
N ALA A 960 11.94 0.67 -23.04
CA ALA A 960 12.05 -0.76 -22.72
C ALA A 960 10.71 -1.48 -22.96
N LEU A 961 9.61 -0.94 -22.44
CA LEU A 961 8.26 -1.45 -22.65
C LEU A 961 7.92 -1.53 -24.15
N ALA A 962 8.33 -0.53 -24.94
CA ALA A 962 8.07 -0.51 -26.38
C ALA A 962 8.81 -1.61 -27.14
N MET A 963 10.03 -1.97 -26.72
CA MET A 963 10.71 -3.15 -27.23
C MET A 963 9.95 -4.43 -26.81
N GLY A 964 9.59 -4.56 -25.54
CA GLY A 964 8.89 -5.74 -25.01
C GLY A 964 7.52 -6.00 -25.65
N SER A 965 6.73 -4.94 -25.90
CA SER A 965 5.42 -5.03 -26.57
C SER A 965 5.56 -5.25 -28.08
N TYR A 966 6.55 -4.66 -28.75
CA TYR A 966 6.81 -4.99 -30.17
C TYR A 966 7.21 -6.48 -30.32
N ALA A 967 8.05 -7.00 -29.42
CA ALA A 967 8.43 -8.41 -29.37
C ALA A 967 7.23 -9.34 -29.09
N GLU A 968 6.28 -8.93 -28.24
CA GLU A 968 5.07 -9.72 -27.96
C GLU A 968 4.11 -9.79 -29.16
N LEU A 969 3.91 -8.65 -29.82
CA LEU A 969 2.79 -8.44 -30.73
C LEU A 969 3.13 -8.61 -32.22
N LEU A 970 4.39 -8.36 -32.60
CA LEU A 970 4.77 -8.09 -33.99
C LEU A 970 6.04 -8.82 -34.46
N GLU A 971 6.75 -9.51 -33.57
CA GLU A 971 7.74 -10.56 -33.88
C GLU A 971 7.22 -11.96 -33.50
#